data_AF-A0AB35WH59-F1
#
_entry.id   AF-A0AB35WH59-F1
#
_cell.length_a   1.000
_cell.length_b   1.000
_cell.length_c   1.000
_cell.angle_alpha   90.00
_cell.angle_beta   90.00
_cell.angle_gamma   90.00
#
_symmetry.space_group_name_H-M   'P 1'
#
loop_
_entity.id
_entity.type
_entity.pdbx_description
1 polymer ?
#
loop_
_entity_poly.entity_id
_entity_poly.type
_entity_poly.pdbx_seq_one_letter_code
_entity_poly.pdbx_strand_id
1 'polypeptide(L)'
;MLRYTRNALVLGSLVLLSGCDNGSSSSSSGNPDTPGNQDVVVRLPDVAVPGEAATATEKQAVIHLVDIAGITSSSAADYSSKNLYLWNNETCDALSAPVADWNDVSTTPSGSDKYGPYWVIPLNKESGCINVIVRDGTDKLIDSDLRVSFGDFTDRTVSVIAGNSAVYDSRADAFRAAFGVALAEAHWVDKNTLLWPGGQDKPLVRLYYSHSSKVAADGEGKFTDRYLKLTPTTVSQQVSMRFPHLSSYAAFKLPDNANVDELLQGETVAIAAAEDGILISATQVQTAGVLDDTYAEAAEVLSYGAQLADGGVTFRVWAPTAQQVDVVVYSADKKVIGSHPMTRDSASGAWSWQGGSDLKGAFYRYAMTVYHPQSRKVEQYEVTDPYAHSLSTNSEYSQVVDLNDSALKPDGWDSLTMPHAQKTKADLAKMTIHESHIRDLSAWDQTVPAELRGKYLALTAGDSNMVQHLKKLSASGVTHVELLPVFDLATVNEFSDKVADIQQPFSRLCEVNSAVKSSEFAGYCDSGSTVEEVLNQLKQSDSQDNPQVQALNTLVAQTDSYNWGYDPFHYTVPEGSYATDPEGTTRIKEFRTMIQAIKQDLGMNVIMDVVYNHTNAAGPTDRTSVLDKIVPWYYQRLNEITGSVESATCCSDSAPEHRMFAKLIADSLAVWTTDYKIDGFRFDLMGYHPKAQILSAWERIKALNPDIYFFGEGWDSNQSDRFEIASQINLKGTGIGTFSDRLRDSVRGGGPFDSGDALRQNQGVGSGAGVLPNELASLSDDQVRHLADLTRLGMAGNLADFVMIDKDGAVKKGSEIDYNGAPGGYAADPTEVVNYVSKHDNQTLWDMISYKASQEADLATRVRMQAVSLATVMLGQGIAFDQQGSELLRSKSFTRDSYDSGDWFNRVDYSLQDNNYNVGMPRISDDGSNYDVITRVKEMVATPGEAELKQMIAFYQELTELRKSSPLFTLGDGSAVMKRVDFRNTGSDQQAGLLVMTVDDGVKAGASLDSRLDGLVVVINAAPESRTLNEFAGETLQLSAIQQAAGENSLANGVQIAADGTVTLPAWSVAVLEMPQGDAQGAGLPVSSK
;
A
#
# COMPACT_ATOMS: atom_id res chain seq x y z
N MET A 1 -24.16 64.68 -13.83
CA MET A 1 -24.56 66.10 -13.62
C MET A 1 -24.97 66.27 -12.15
N LEU A 2 -24.34 67.25 -11.48
CA LEU A 2 -24.74 67.99 -10.25
C LEU A 2 -25.35 67.20 -9.07
N ARG A 3 -24.61 66.88 -7.99
CA ARG A 3 -24.19 67.73 -6.83
C ARG A 3 -25.29 68.63 -6.25
N TYR A 4 -25.65 68.42 -4.98
CA TYR A 4 -25.54 69.45 -3.94
C TYR A 4 -25.43 68.86 -2.52
N THR A 5 -24.52 69.46 -1.77
CA THR A 5 -24.05 69.17 -0.41
C THR A 5 -24.79 70.04 0.62
N ARG A 6 -24.91 69.60 1.89
CA ARG A 6 -24.50 70.40 3.08
C ARG A 6 -24.61 69.60 4.40
N ASN A 7 -23.52 69.63 5.16
CA ASN A 7 -23.34 69.17 6.54
C ASN A 7 -23.83 70.22 7.55
N ALA A 8 -24.16 69.79 8.79
CA ALA A 8 -23.74 70.44 10.03
C ALA A 8 -23.81 69.49 11.25
N LEU A 9 -22.75 69.54 12.06
CA LEU A 9 -22.46 68.85 13.33
C LEU A 9 -23.39 69.26 14.49
N VAL A 10 -23.48 68.45 15.58
CA VAL A 10 -22.74 68.63 16.87
C VAL A 10 -23.23 67.63 17.95
N LEU A 11 -22.21 67.09 18.65
CA LEU A 11 -22.08 66.37 19.93
C LEU A 11 -23.24 66.29 20.94
N GLY A 12 -23.24 65.20 21.74
CA GLY A 12 -23.74 65.24 23.12
C GLY A 12 -23.90 63.88 23.81
N SER A 13 -22.98 63.56 24.72
CA SER A 13 -22.82 62.31 25.47
C SER A 13 -23.75 62.12 26.69
N LEU A 14 -23.92 60.85 27.07
CA LEU A 14 -24.01 60.26 28.43
C LEU A 14 -25.21 60.52 29.39
N VAL A 15 -25.99 59.44 29.62
CA VAL A 15 -26.10 58.61 30.86
C VAL A 15 -26.67 59.25 32.16
N LEU A 16 -27.83 58.73 32.62
CA LEU A 16 -28.13 58.11 33.95
C LEU A 16 -29.62 58.19 34.36
N LEU A 17 -30.16 57.02 34.77
CA LEU A 17 -31.04 56.70 35.93
C LEU A 17 -32.31 57.56 36.18
N SER A 18 -33.44 57.09 36.68
CA SER A 18 -33.93 55.85 37.30
C SER A 18 -35.44 56.06 37.55
N GLY A 19 -36.22 55.00 37.77
CA GLY A 19 -37.58 55.12 38.32
C GLY A 19 -38.38 53.83 38.25
N CYS A 20 -38.49 53.14 39.39
CA CYS A 20 -39.18 51.87 39.58
C CYS A 20 -40.71 51.99 39.67
N ASP A 21 -41.37 50.86 39.34
CA ASP A 21 -42.59 50.25 39.92
C ASP A 21 -43.91 51.06 39.97
N ASN A 22 -45.11 50.50 39.69
CA ASN A 22 -45.60 49.14 39.92
C ASN A 22 -46.95 48.90 39.18
N GLY A 23 -47.27 47.64 38.86
CA GLY A 23 -48.61 47.08 39.09
C GLY A 23 -49.61 46.88 37.93
N SER A 24 -49.76 45.61 37.53
CA SER A 24 -51.02 44.82 37.42
C SER A 24 -51.34 44.13 36.07
N SER A 25 -51.18 42.79 36.14
CA SER A 25 -51.92 41.67 35.52
C SER A 25 -52.42 41.75 34.07
N SER A 26 -51.89 40.83 33.24
CA SER A 26 -52.54 40.32 32.03
C SER A 26 -52.72 38.80 32.12
N SER A 27 -53.94 38.36 31.80
CA SER A 27 -54.45 36.99 31.81
C SER A 27 -53.89 36.11 30.68
N SER A 28 -53.80 34.83 31.00
CA SER A 28 -53.25 33.69 30.26
C SER A 28 -54.12 33.10 29.14
N SER A 29 -53.44 32.63 28.09
CA SER A 29 -53.79 31.44 27.28
C SER A 29 -52.45 30.82 26.86
N GLY A 30 -52.05 29.59 27.14
CA GLY A 30 -52.76 28.37 27.52
C GLY A 30 -51.93 27.24 26.93
N ASN A 31 -50.82 26.92 27.59
CA ASN A 31 -49.91 25.82 27.31
C ASN A 31 -50.63 24.48 27.63
N PRO A 32 -50.54 23.42 26.82
CA PRO A 32 -50.88 22.09 27.31
C PRO A 32 -49.66 21.55 28.06
N ASP A 33 -49.55 21.91 29.34
CA ASP A 33 -48.73 21.20 30.29
C ASP A 33 -49.36 19.83 30.57
N THR A 34 -48.60 18.77 30.30
CA THR A 34 -48.74 17.49 31.01
C THR A 34 -47.88 17.60 32.27
N PRO A 35 -48.38 17.31 33.48
CA PRO A 35 -47.57 17.38 34.69
C PRO A 35 -46.70 16.12 34.85
N GLY A 36 -45.38 16.30 34.96
CA GLY A 36 -44.46 15.36 35.62
C GLY A 36 -43.55 14.52 34.73
N ASN A 37 -42.42 15.07 34.28
CA ASN A 37 -41.07 14.48 34.37
C ASN A 37 -40.05 15.48 33.81
N GLN A 38 -39.22 16.11 34.65
CA GLN A 38 -37.99 16.71 34.15
C GLN A 38 -37.08 15.56 33.69
N ASP A 39 -36.61 15.58 32.44
CA ASP A 39 -35.66 14.56 31.97
C ASP A 39 -34.47 14.51 32.94
N VAL A 40 -34.11 13.30 33.39
CA VAL A 40 -33.02 13.10 34.35
C VAL A 40 -31.72 13.64 33.76
N VAL A 41 -31.02 14.51 34.49
CA VAL A 41 -29.74 15.08 34.05
C VAL A 41 -28.63 14.05 34.28
N VAL A 42 -27.87 13.75 33.23
CA VAL A 42 -26.68 12.89 33.36
C VAL A 42 -25.57 13.67 34.07
N ARG A 43 -24.94 13.05 35.06
CA ARG A 43 -23.87 13.66 35.87
C ARG A 43 -22.78 12.64 36.19
N LEU A 44 -21.60 13.13 36.52
CA LEU A 44 -20.51 12.34 37.08
C LEU A 44 -20.96 11.64 38.38
N PRO A 45 -20.34 10.51 38.77
CA PRO A 45 -20.58 9.89 40.07
C PRO A 45 -20.39 10.90 41.21
N ASP A 46 -21.17 10.77 42.29
CA ASP A 46 -21.06 11.60 43.50
C ASP A 46 -19.80 11.24 44.34
N VAL A 47 -18.64 11.22 43.67
CA VAL A 47 -17.32 10.95 44.24
C VAL A 47 -16.47 12.19 43.99
N ALA A 48 -15.83 12.69 45.05
CA ALA A 48 -14.91 13.83 44.92
C ALA A 48 -13.82 13.54 43.88
N VAL A 49 -13.47 14.53 43.06
CA VAL A 49 -12.32 14.44 42.15
C VAL A 49 -11.06 14.15 42.98
N PRO A 50 -10.24 13.14 42.62
CA PRO A 50 -9.06 12.79 43.40
C PRO A 50 -7.98 13.89 43.30
N GLY A 51 -7.31 14.17 44.42
CA GLY A 51 -5.97 14.76 44.40
C GLY A 51 -4.91 13.67 44.20
N GLU A 52 -3.64 14.02 44.09
CA GLU A 52 -2.55 13.02 43.96
C GLU A 52 -2.44 12.11 45.19
N ALA A 53 -2.11 10.83 44.98
CA ALA A 53 -1.85 9.89 46.09
C ALA A 53 -0.43 10.06 46.63
N ALA A 54 0.51 10.31 45.70
CA ALA A 54 1.89 10.66 45.96
C ALA A 54 2.37 11.63 44.87
N THR A 55 3.36 12.45 45.20
CA THR A 55 4.07 13.29 44.23
C THR A 55 5.52 12.83 44.18
N ALA A 56 6.10 12.79 42.99
CA ALA A 56 7.47 12.38 42.81
C ALA A 56 8.42 13.33 43.54
N THR A 57 9.38 12.76 44.28
CA THR A 57 10.46 13.53 44.93
C THR A 57 11.74 13.48 44.07
N GLU A 58 12.87 13.90 44.64
CA GLU A 58 14.16 13.85 43.94
C GLU A 58 14.46 12.43 43.43
N LYS A 59 14.81 12.32 42.14
CA LYS A 59 15.10 11.06 41.45
C LYS A 59 13.97 10.01 41.53
N GLN A 60 12.74 10.47 41.47
CA GLN A 60 11.57 9.59 41.37
C GLN A 60 10.68 10.01 40.20
N ALA A 61 9.93 9.04 39.70
CA ALA A 61 8.67 9.25 38.98
C ALA A 61 7.53 8.58 39.76
N VAL A 62 6.32 9.08 39.61
CA VAL A 62 5.11 8.46 40.17
C VAL A 62 4.13 8.19 39.04
N ILE A 63 3.56 6.99 39.02
CA ILE A 63 2.50 6.62 38.08
C ILE A 63 1.31 6.14 38.88
N HIS A 64 0.17 6.80 38.69
CA HIS A 64 -1.12 6.36 39.23
C HIS A 64 -1.90 5.60 38.15
N LEU A 65 -2.56 4.52 38.51
CA LEU A 65 -3.58 3.87 37.67
C LEU A 65 -4.95 4.23 38.26
N VAL A 66 -5.74 5.02 37.53
CA VAL A 66 -7.10 5.37 37.97
C VAL A 66 -8.05 4.22 37.64
N ASP A 67 -8.60 3.55 38.67
CA ASP A 67 -9.44 2.36 38.52
C ASP A 67 -10.94 2.71 38.49
N ILE A 68 -11.50 2.76 37.29
CA ILE A 68 -12.94 3.03 37.06
C ILE A 68 -13.82 1.95 37.71
N ALA A 69 -13.44 0.69 37.57
CA ALA A 69 -14.23 -0.44 38.07
C ALA A 69 -14.24 -0.47 39.60
N GLY A 70 -13.09 -0.19 40.22
CA GLY A 70 -12.97 -0.06 41.67
C GLY A 70 -13.74 1.13 42.24
N ILE A 71 -13.69 2.31 41.58
CA ILE A 71 -14.43 3.51 42.01
C ILE A 71 -15.95 3.30 41.96
N THR A 72 -16.44 2.50 41.01
CA THR A 72 -17.87 2.22 40.82
C THR A 72 -18.35 0.98 41.58
N SER A 73 -17.43 0.19 42.15
CA SER A 73 -17.75 -1.03 42.92
C SER A 73 -18.15 -0.73 44.36
N SER A 74 -19.05 -1.56 44.91
CA SER A 74 -19.42 -1.53 46.33
C SER A 74 -18.42 -2.24 47.26
N SER A 75 -17.42 -2.92 46.71
CA SER A 75 -16.39 -3.65 47.46
C SER A 75 -15.00 -3.04 47.23
N ALA A 76 -14.13 -3.11 48.24
CA ALA A 76 -12.73 -2.70 48.08
C ALA A 76 -12.05 -3.53 46.99
N ALA A 77 -11.44 -2.86 46.00
CA ALA A 77 -10.71 -3.50 44.92
C ALA A 77 -9.37 -4.09 45.41
N ASP A 78 -8.95 -5.20 44.79
CA ASP A 78 -7.66 -5.84 45.03
C ASP A 78 -6.70 -5.51 43.89
N TYR A 79 -5.56 -4.92 44.22
CA TYR A 79 -4.53 -4.51 43.27
C TYR A 79 -3.24 -5.33 43.37
N SER A 80 -3.24 -6.44 44.13
CA SER A 80 -2.05 -7.24 44.39
C SER A 80 -1.43 -7.88 43.13
N SER A 81 -2.24 -8.14 42.10
CA SER A 81 -1.80 -8.67 40.81
C SER A 81 -1.33 -7.60 39.82
N LYS A 82 -1.66 -6.33 40.08
CA LYS A 82 -1.25 -5.19 39.24
C LYS A 82 0.25 -4.97 39.38
N ASN A 83 0.94 -4.72 38.30
CA ASN A 83 2.39 -4.48 38.34
C ASN A 83 2.87 -3.69 37.12
N LEU A 84 4.12 -3.24 37.16
CA LEU A 84 4.79 -2.57 36.03
C LEU A 84 5.93 -3.42 35.47
N TYR A 85 6.02 -3.50 34.15
CA TYR A 85 7.28 -3.79 33.47
C TYR A 85 7.96 -2.49 33.07
N LEU A 86 9.25 -2.38 33.38
CA LEU A 86 10.05 -1.16 33.24
C LEU A 86 11.36 -1.54 32.56
N TRP A 87 11.80 -0.75 31.58
CA TRP A 87 13.09 -0.99 30.91
C TRP A 87 13.69 0.29 30.34
N ASN A 88 15.01 0.31 30.24
CA ASN A 88 15.74 1.37 29.53
C ASN A 88 16.03 0.92 28.09
N ASN A 89 16.02 1.86 27.16
CA ASN A 89 16.52 1.72 25.78
C ASN A 89 17.25 3.00 25.36
N GLU A 90 17.66 3.13 24.09
CA GLU A 90 18.40 4.31 23.62
C GLU A 90 17.63 5.62 23.76
N THR A 91 16.30 5.57 23.65
CA THR A 91 15.45 6.78 23.67
C THR A 91 14.98 7.17 25.07
N CYS A 92 14.83 6.22 25.98
CA CYS A 92 14.39 6.43 27.36
C CYS A 92 15.24 5.60 28.31
N ASP A 93 16.04 6.27 29.11
CA ASP A 93 17.15 5.68 29.87
C ASP A 93 17.21 6.19 31.34
N ALA A 94 16.11 6.79 31.81
CA ALA A 94 16.09 7.43 33.12
C ALA A 94 15.82 6.48 34.30
N LEU A 95 15.45 5.21 34.07
CA LEU A 95 15.14 4.26 35.17
C LEU A 95 16.41 3.83 35.91
N SER A 96 16.33 3.73 37.24
CA SER A 96 17.39 3.18 38.07
C SER A 96 17.19 1.68 38.27
N ALA A 97 18.10 0.86 37.72
CA ALA A 97 18.13 -0.59 37.88
C ALA A 97 16.76 -1.29 37.74
N PRO A 98 16.06 -1.11 36.60
CA PRO A 98 14.77 -1.76 36.38
C PRO A 98 14.93 -3.29 36.38
N VAL A 99 13.88 -4.00 36.81
CA VAL A 99 13.83 -5.46 36.78
C VAL A 99 13.81 -5.93 35.31
N ALA A 100 14.77 -6.78 34.94
CA ALA A 100 14.98 -7.16 33.54
C ALA A 100 14.01 -8.25 33.04
N ASP A 101 13.63 -9.19 33.92
CA ASP A 101 12.80 -10.34 33.54
C ASP A 101 11.34 -9.91 33.33
N TRP A 102 10.82 -10.14 32.12
CA TRP A 102 9.41 -9.90 31.80
C TRP A 102 8.48 -10.70 32.72
N ASN A 103 8.83 -11.93 33.09
CA ASN A 103 7.95 -12.79 33.90
C ASN A 103 7.89 -12.37 35.37
N ASP A 104 8.77 -11.45 35.81
CA ASP A 104 8.74 -10.92 37.15
C ASP A 104 7.56 -9.93 37.29
N VAL A 105 6.61 -10.29 38.15
CA VAL A 105 5.40 -9.50 38.46
C VAL A 105 5.48 -8.84 39.84
N SER A 106 6.66 -8.82 40.47
CA SER A 106 6.87 -8.36 41.84
C SER A 106 6.92 -6.83 41.99
N THR A 107 7.01 -6.08 40.89
CA THR A 107 6.90 -4.61 40.83
C THR A 107 5.44 -4.16 41.04
N THR A 108 4.89 -4.53 42.19
CA THR A 108 3.52 -4.28 42.64
C THR A 108 3.35 -2.84 43.19
N PRO A 109 2.12 -2.34 43.36
CA PRO A 109 1.88 -0.95 43.75
C PRO A 109 2.60 -0.56 45.05
N SER A 110 3.20 0.63 45.06
CA SER A 110 3.78 1.23 46.28
C SER A 110 2.70 1.62 47.30
N GLY A 111 1.48 1.88 46.81
CA GLY A 111 0.30 2.10 47.63
C GLY A 111 -0.96 2.08 46.78
N SER A 112 -2.11 2.20 47.43
CA SER A 112 -3.41 2.37 46.76
C SER A 112 -4.38 3.12 47.67
N ASP A 113 -5.36 3.77 47.06
CA ASP A 113 -6.53 4.30 47.74
C ASP A 113 -7.80 3.92 46.96
N LYS A 114 -8.94 4.53 47.33
CA LYS A 114 -10.23 4.26 46.69
C LYS A 114 -10.30 4.62 45.19
N TYR A 115 -9.32 5.34 44.65
CA TYR A 115 -9.26 5.72 43.23
C TYR A 115 -8.33 4.84 42.40
N GLY A 116 -7.54 3.97 43.03
CA GLY A 116 -6.64 3.05 42.34
C GLY A 116 -5.25 2.92 42.99
N PRO A 117 -4.39 2.06 42.43
CA PRO A 117 -3.01 1.89 42.87
C PRO A 117 -2.07 2.96 42.28
N TYR A 118 -0.89 3.08 42.88
CA TYR A 118 0.20 3.90 42.33
C TYR A 118 1.57 3.29 42.63
N TRP A 119 2.55 3.66 41.80
CA TRP A 119 3.95 3.22 41.91
C TRP A 119 4.87 4.43 42.07
N VAL A 120 5.85 4.30 42.96
CA VAL A 120 6.99 5.22 43.08
C VAL A 120 8.19 4.53 42.44
N ILE A 121 8.71 5.13 41.37
CA ILE A 121 9.72 4.53 40.49
C ILE A 121 11.05 5.27 40.68
N PRO A 122 12.14 4.57 41.04
CA PRO A 122 13.45 5.20 41.21
C PRO A 122 14.10 5.54 39.88
N LEU A 123 14.72 6.71 39.79
CA LEU A 123 15.37 7.22 38.58
C LEU A 123 16.87 7.47 38.80
N ASN A 124 17.67 7.38 37.73
CA ASN A 124 19.07 7.77 37.75
C ASN A 124 19.25 9.29 37.45
N LYS A 125 18.30 9.89 36.72
CA LYS A 125 18.22 11.32 36.34
C LYS A 125 16.76 11.78 36.22
N GLU A 126 16.54 13.08 36.27
CA GLU A 126 15.20 13.69 36.23
C GLU A 126 14.79 14.26 34.86
N SER A 127 15.64 14.09 33.85
CA SER A 127 15.41 14.50 32.47
C SER A 127 15.30 13.29 31.54
N GLY A 128 14.70 13.47 30.36
CA GLY A 128 14.46 12.38 29.40
C GLY A 128 13.10 11.74 29.60
N CYS A 129 13.03 10.41 29.53
CA CYS A 129 11.80 9.64 29.66
C CYS A 129 12.05 8.24 30.25
N ILE A 130 10.97 7.55 30.58
CA ILE A 130 10.98 6.14 30.99
C ILE A 130 9.99 5.33 30.15
N ASN A 131 10.32 4.05 29.91
CA ASN A 131 9.40 3.10 29.27
C ASN A 131 8.63 2.32 30.33
N VAL A 132 7.32 2.16 30.11
CA VAL A 132 6.40 1.56 31.07
C VAL A 132 5.37 0.70 30.35
N ILE A 133 5.16 -0.51 30.85
CA ILE A 133 3.98 -1.31 30.53
C ILE A 133 3.24 -1.59 31.83
N VAL A 134 1.97 -1.20 31.87
CA VAL A 134 1.06 -1.46 33.01
C VAL A 134 0.40 -2.80 32.82
N ARG A 135 0.44 -3.67 33.85
CA ARG A 135 0.01 -5.07 33.74
C ARG A 135 -0.90 -5.54 34.86
N ASP A 136 -1.60 -6.63 34.58
CA ASP A 136 -2.22 -7.53 35.55
C ASP A 136 -1.62 -8.93 35.33
N GLY A 137 -0.83 -9.42 36.29
CA GLY A 137 0.08 -10.54 36.02
C GLY A 137 1.05 -10.18 34.89
N THR A 138 1.06 -10.94 33.80
CA THR A 138 1.89 -10.66 32.61
C THR A 138 1.11 -10.00 31.47
N ASP A 139 -0.20 -9.82 31.63
CA ASP A 139 -1.06 -9.26 30.58
C ASP A 139 -1.05 -7.74 30.62
N LYS A 140 -0.95 -7.11 29.45
CA LYS A 140 -0.98 -5.65 29.34
C LYS A 140 -2.37 -5.13 29.65
N LEU A 141 -2.47 -4.14 30.53
CA LEU A 141 -3.70 -3.40 30.77
C LEU A 141 -3.86 -2.22 29.81
N ILE A 142 -2.78 -1.80 29.17
CA ILE A 142 -2.74 -0.76 28.14
C ILE A 142 -1.93 -1.35 26.99
N ASP A 143 -2.54 -1.46 25.81
CA ASP A 143 -1.90 -2.10 24.65
C ASP A 143 -0.66 -1.33 24.17
N SER A 144 -0.64 -0.01 24.37
CA SER A 144 0.53 0.84 24.07
C SER A 144 1.69 0.57 25.03
N ASP A 145 2.91 0.52 24.48
CA ASP A 145 4.13 0.67 25.27
C ASP A 145 4.30 2.14 25.64
N LEU A 146 4.07 2.48 26.90
CA LEU A 146 4.01 3.89 27.30
C LEU A 146 5.41 4.48 27.42
N ARG A 147 5.54 5.71 26.90
CA ARG A 147 6.68 6.59 27.12
C ARG A 147 6.25 7.76 28.00
N VAL A 148 6.75 7.81 29.23
CA VAL A 148 6.50 8.94 30.13
C VAL A 148 7.63 9.96 29.94
N SER A 149 7.31 11.05 29.26
CA SER A 149 8.23 12.15 28.95
C SER A 149 8.31 13.15 30.09
N PHE A 150 9.51 13.37 30.64
CA PHE A 150 9.74 14.38 31.68
C PHE A 150 9.86 15.80 31.11
N GLY A 151 9.89 15.93 29.78
CA GLY A 151 9.73 17.23 29.11
C GLY A 151 8.28 17.70 29.10
N ASP A 152 7.34 16.77 28.94
CA ASP A 152 5.90 17.04 28.93
C ASP A 152 5.34 17.10 30.36
N PHE A 153 5.78 16.18 31.23
CA PHE A 153 5.37 16.06 32.63
C PHE A 153 6.55 16.36 33.56
N THR A 154 6.84 17.65 33.72
CA THR A 154 8.08 18.11 34.39
C THR A 154 8.18 17.75 35.87
N ASP A 155 7.05 17.49 36.55
CA ASP A 155 7.01 17.04 37.94
C ASP A 155 7.13 15.51 38.08
N ARG A 156 7.16 14.78 36.96
CA ARG A 156 7.29 13.31 36.85
C ARG A 156 6.19 12.53 37.58
N THR A 157 5.06 13.17 37.87
CA THR A 157 3.92 12.57 38.54
C THR A 157 2.79 12.47 37.53
N VAL A 158 2.53 11.26 37.03
CA VAL A 158 1.54 11.05 35.97
C VAL A 158 0.45 10.08 36.41
N SER A 159 -0.63 10.06 35.64
CA SER A 159 -1.75 9.14 35.78
C SER A 159 -2.09 8.49 34.45
N VAL A 160 -2.58 7.26 34.50
CA VAL A 160 -3.03 6.48 33.35
C VAL A 160 -4.32 5.74 33.68
N ILE A 161 -5.00 5.23 32.66
CA ILE A 161 -6.26 4.49 32.76
C ILE A 161 -6.09 3.19 31.96
N ALA A 162 -6.53 2.06 32.49
CA ALA A 162 -6.51 0.81 31.74
C ALA A 162 -7.31 0.94 30.42
N GLY A 163 -6.79 0.37 29.33
CA GLY A 163 -7.36 0.47 27.98
C GLY A 163 -7.16 1.83 27.29
N ASN A 164 -6.43 2.77 27.91
CA ASN A 164 -6.20 4.11 27.36
C ASN A 164 -4.69 4.41 27.31
N SER A 165 -4.19 4.77 26.14
CA SER A 165 -2.77 5.08 25.92
C SER A 165 -2.36 6.49 26.36
N ALA A 166 -3.32 7.36 26.70
CA ALA A 166 -3.02 8.70 27.17
C ALA A 166 -2.35 8.70 28.55
N VAL A 167 -1.36 9.59 28.69
CA VAL A 167 -0.70 9.90 29.95
C VAL A 167 -1.21 11.27 30.42
N TYR A 168 -1.63 11.36 31.68
CA TYR A 168 -2.22 12.55 32.28
C TYR A 168 -1.29 13.14 33.33
N ASP A 169 -1.27 14.47 33.46
CA ASP A 169 -0.45 15.20 34.45
C ASP A 169 -0.98 15.08 35.88
N SER A 170 -2.22 14.59 36.06
CA SER A 170 -2.82 14.45 37.38
C SER A 170 -3.86 13.33 37.44
N ARG A 171 -4.12 12.81 38.65
CA ARG A 171 -5.25 11.91 38.90
C ARG A 171 -6.58 12.57 38.62
N ALA A 172 -6.67 13.89 38.82
CA ALA A 172 -7.89 14.65 38.53
C ALA A 172 -8.22 14.66 37.04
N ASP A 173 -7.21 14.84 36.18
CA ASP A 173 -7.39 14.83 34.72
C ASP A 173 -7.71 13.43 34.21
N ALA A 174 -6.99 12.42 34.71
CA ALA A 174 -7.31 11.02 34.42
C ALA A 174 -8.73 10.65 34.92
N PHE A 175 -9.15 11.10 36.10
CA PHE A 175 -10.51 10.88 36.60
C PHE A 175 -11.58 11.53 35.72
N ARG A 176 -11.36 12.78 35.28
CA ARG A 176 -12.26 13.46 34.35
C ARG A 176 -12.29 12.80 32.98
N ALA A 177 -11.19 12.21 32.53
CA ALA A 177 -11.15 11.43 31.29
C ALA A 177 -11.84 10.07 31.45
N ALA A 178 -11.60 9.38 32.56
CA ALA A 178 -12.18 8.09 32.92
C ALA A 178 -13.71 8.14 33.06
N PHE A 179 -14.23 9.19 33.69
CA PHE A 179 -15.67 9.47 33.79
C PHE A 179 -16.10 10.54 32.77
N GLY A 180 -15.33 10.71 31.70
CA GLY A 180 -15.62 11.63 30.60
C GLY A 180 -15.81 10.86 29.30
N VAL A 181 -15.62 11.57 28.20
CA VAL A 181 -15.69 10.97 26.86
C VAL A 181 -14.37 10.26 26.57
N ALA A 182 -14.42 8.95 26.42
CA ALA A 182 -13.27 8.09 26.13
C ALA A 182 -13.56 7.18 24.92
N LEU A 183 -12.51 6.85 24.15
CA LEU A 183 -12.60 5.99 22.96
C LEU A 183 -13.58 6.54 21.91
N ALA A 184 -13.93 5.72 20.91
CA ALA A 184 -14.90 6.01 19.87
C ALA A 184 -15.67 4.74 19.45
N GLU A 185 -16.21 4.01 20.43
CA GLU A 185 -16.80 2.67 20.24
C GLU A 185 -18.28 2.68 19.82
N ALA A 186 -18.87 3.86 19.65
CA ALA A 186 -20.22 4.04 19.15
C ALA A 186 -20.21 4.37 17.65
N HIS A 187 -21.07 3.72 16.88
CA HIS A 187 -21.09 3.81 15.42
C HIS A 187 -22.45 4.30 14.94
N TRP A 188 -22.48 5.48 14.31
CA TRP A 188 -23.67 6.00 13.66
C TRP A 188 -23.67 5.55 12.19
N VAL A 189 -24.43 4.49 11.92
CA VAL A 189 -24.28 3.67 10.71
C VAL A 189 -25.34 3.93 9.62
N ASP A 190 -26.46 4.51 9.99
CA ASP A 190 -27.48 5.05 9.08
C ASP A 190 -28.21 6.21 9.78
N LYS A 191 -29.12 6.91 9.08
CA LYS A 191 -29.84 8.07 9.60
C LYS A 191 -30.47 7.86 10.98
N ASN A 192 -30.92 6.65 11.28
CA ASN A 192 -31.74 6.35 12.46
C ASN A 192 -31.14 5.32 13.41
N THR A 193 -29.93 4.82 13.17
CA THR A 193 -29.34 3.70 13.91
C THR A 193 -27.95 4.03 14.45
N LEU A 194 -27.80 3.95 15.77
CA LEU A 194 -26.51 3.93 16.47
C LEU A 194 -26.25 2.50 16.96
N LEU A 195 -25.07 1.95 16.69
CA LEU A 195 -24.59 0.68 17.24
C LEU A 195 -23.57 0.98 18.34
N TRP A 196 -23.81 0.49 19.56
CA TRP A 196 -22.91 0.81 20.68
C TRP A 196 -23.00 -0.22 21.83
N PRO A 197 -21.92 -0.95 22.17
CA PRO A 197 -21.94 -1.90 23.27
C PRO A 197 -22.20 -1.25 24.64
N GLY A 198 -21.65 -0.06 24.89
CA GLY A 198 -21.77 0.65 26.18
C GLY A 198 -23.20 1.04 26.57
N GLY A 199 -24.12 1.13 25.61
CA GLY A 199 -25.54 1.40 25.87
C GLY A 199 -26.36 0.17 26.29
N GLN A 200 -25.80 -1.05 26.17
CA GLN A 200 -26.56 -2.29 26.39
C GLN A 200 -27.10 -2.38 27.82
N ASP A 201 -28.40 -2.70 27.93
CA ASP A 201 -29.14 -2.82 29.19
C ASP A 201 -29.10 -1.56 30.08
N LYS A 202 -28.89 -0.38 29.49
CA LYS A 202 -28.88 0.90 30.22
C LYS A 202 -30.20 1.65 30.05
N PRO A 203 -30.78 2.20 31.14
CA PRO A 203 -32.09 2.85 31.10
C PRO A 203 -32.05 4.22 30.39
N LEU A 204 -30.91 4.90 30.41
CA LEU A 204 -30.70 6.17 29.72
C LEU A 204 -29.57 5.99 28.68
N VAL A 205 -29.92 6.09 27.39
CA VAL A 205 -28.96 6.16 26.28
C VAL A 205 -29.28 7.39 25.45
N ARG A 206 -28.27 8.24 25.26
CA ARG A 206 -28.42 9.56 24.63
C ARG A 206 -27.27 9.85 23.68
N LEU A 207 -27.56 10.62 22.64
CA LEU A 207 -26.56 11.18 21.74
C LEU A 207 -26.44 12.67 22.02
N TYR A 208 -25.40 13.06 22.77
CA TYR A 208 -25.07 14.45 23.05
C TYR A 208 -24.28 15.06 21.90
N TYR A 209 -24.43 16.36 21.70
CA TYR A 209 -23.71 17.07 20.64
C TYR A 209 -23.40 18.52 21.00
N SER A 210 -22.26 19.00 20.51
CA SER A 210 -21.88 20.41 20.55
C SER A 210 -21.26 20.84 19.22
N HIS A 211 -21.73 21.97 18.69
CA HIS A 211 -21.29 22.49 17.41
C HIS A 211 -19.87 23.10 17.47
N SER A 212 -19.47 23.71 18.59
CA SER A 212 -18.24 24.52 18.66
C SER A 212 -17.33 24.19 19.84
N SER A 213 -17.70 23.23 20.68
CA SER A 213 -16.93 22.81 21.84
C SER A 213 -16.96 21.29 21.98
N LYS A 214 -16.15 20.77 22.90
CA LYS A 214 -16.28 19.39 23.34
C LYS A 214 -17.56 19.22 24.16
N VAL A 215 -18.20 18.07 24.03
CA VAL A 215 -19.19 17.58 24.98
C VAL A 215 -18.44 17.15 26.24
N ALA A 216 -18.80 17.76 27.36
CA ALA A 216 -18.17 17.49 28.64
C ALA A 216 -19.11 17.81 29.81
N ALA A 217 -18.80 17.26 30.98
CA ALA A 217 -19.44 17.70 32.20
C ALA A 217 -19.03 19.14 32.54
N ASP A 218 -19.97 19.96 32.99
CA ASP A 218 -19.71 21.32 33.45
C ASP A 218 -19.01 21.36 34.83
N GLY A 219 -18.81 22.57 35.38
CA GLY A 219 -18.20 22.75 36.69
C GLY A 219 -18.98 22.14 37.86
N GLU A 220 -20.25 21.78 37.67
CA GLU A 220 -21.08 21.06 38.63
C GLU A 220 -21.10 19.54 38.39
N GLY A 221 -20.33 19.06 37.41
CA GLY A 221 -20.28 17.64 37.03
C GLY A 221 -21.49 17.17 36.22
N LYS A 222 -22.25 18.08 35.59
CA LYS A 222 -23.46 17.75 34.81
C LYS A 222 -23.21 17.87 33.31
N PHE A 223 -23.77 16.96 32.52
CA PHE A 223 -23.79 17.06 31.06
C PHE A 223 -24.98 17.92 30.62
N THR A 224 -24.70 19.17 30.27
CA THR A 224 -25.71 20.19 29.94
C THR A 224 -25.81 20.51 28.45
N ASP A 225 -24.94 19.93 27.62
CA ASP A 225 -25.03 19.99 26.16
C ASP A 225 -26.36 19.43 25.64
N ARG A 226 -26.73 19.81 24.41
CA ARG A 226 -27.94 19.31 23.77
C ARG A 226 -27.80 17.82 23.49
N TYR A 227 -28.92 17.10 23.51
CA TYR A 227 -28.92 15.66 23.25
C TYR A 227 -30.20 15.18 22.58
N LEU A 228 -30.10 14.02 21.92
CA LEU A 228 -31.22 13.20 21.48
C LEU A 228 -31.35 11.97 22.38
N LYS A 229 -32.59 11.60 22.73
CA LYS A 229 -32.88 10.35 23.44
C LYS A 229 -32.90 9.20 22.45
N LEU A 230 -32.21 8.12 22.78
CA LEU A 230 -32.14 6.92 21.97
C LEU A 230 -32.96 5.80 22.62
N THR A 231 -33.57 4.94 21.81
CA THR A 231 -34.33 3.78 22.29
C THR A 231 -33.74 2.49 21.75
N PRO A 232 -33.62 1.42 22.54
CA PRO A 232 -33.18 0.12 22.01
C PRO A 232 -34.00 -0.32 20.79
N THR A 233 -33.32 -0.88 19.79
CA THR A 233 -33.93 -1.41 18.56
C THR A 233 -33.18 -2.67 18.12
N THR A 234 -33.60 -3.25 17.01
CA THR A 234 -32.85 -4.31 16.32
C THR A 234 -32.14 -3.71 15.11
N VAL A 235 -30.90 -4.14 14.86
CA VAL A 235 -30.16 -3.79 13.65
C VAL A 235 -30.92 -4.24 12.40
N SER A 236 -30.98 -3.39 11.38
CA SER A 236 -31.63 -3.72 10.12
C SER A 236 -30.75 -4.66 9.29
N GLN A 237 -31.37 -5.45 8.41
CA GLN A 237 -30.60 -6.33 7.51
C GLN A 237 -29.67 -5.52 6.59
N GLN A 238 -30.10 -4.32 6.16
CA GLN A 238 -29.27 -3.44 5.34
C GLN A 238 -28.01 -3.00 6.08
N VAL A 239 -28.12 -2.62 7.35
CA VAL A 239 -26.96 -2.25 8.18
C VAL A 239 -26.06 -3.46 8.42
N SER A 240 -26.62 -4.63 8.76
CA SER A 240 -25.82 -5.85 8.96
C SER A 240 -25.08 -6.30 7.70
N MET A 241 -25.63 -6.06 6.50
CA MET A 241 -24.93 -6.34 5.24
C MET A 241 -23.83 -5.33 4.93
N ARG A 242 -24.00 -4.06 5.30
CA ARG A 242 -22.98 -3.01 5.10
C ARG A 242 -21.83 -3.14 6.10
N PHE A 243 -22.14 -3.48 7.35
CA PHE A 243 -21.18 -3.57 8.45
C PHE A 243 -21.32 -4.90 9.22
N PRO A 244 -20.99 -6.04 8.59
CA PRO A 244 -21.14 -7.36 9.22
C PRO A 244 -20.36 -7.52 10.52
N HIS A 245 -19.14 -6.98 10.60
CA HIS A 245 -18.32 -6.91 11.81
C HIS A 245 -19.00 -6.20 13.01
N LEU A 246 -19.94 -5.27 12.77
CA LEU A 246 -20.70 -4.56 13.81
C LEU A 246 -22.07 -5.17 14.09
N SER A 247 -22.49 -6.21 13.35
CA SER A 247 -23.87 -6.72 13.38
C SER A 247 -24.32 -7.29 14.72
N SER A 248 -23.38 -7.62 15.61
CA SER A 248 -23.65 -8.14 16.96
C SER A 248 -23.83 -7.04 18.02
N TYR A 249 -23.56 -5.77 17.67
CA TYR A 249 -23.58 -4.66 18.62
C TYR A 249 -25.02 -4.32 19.02
N ALA A 250 -25.19 -3.82 20.26
CA ALA A 250 -26.49 -3.32 20.70
C ALA A 250 -26.92 -2.11 19.86
N ALA A 251 -28.12 -2.16 19.30
CA ALA A 251 -28.63 -1.14 18.40
C ALA A 251 -29.59 -0.19 19.12
N PHE A 252 -29.47 1.10 18.82
CA PHE A 252 -30.31 2.16 19.35
C PHE A 252 -30.86 3.03 18.22
N LYS A 253 -32.15 3.31 18.29
CA LYS A 253 -32.87 4.12 17.32
C LYS A 253 -32.85 5.60 17.72
N LEU A 254 -32.48 6.46 16.78
CA LEU A 254 -32.65 7.91 16.88
C LEU A 254 -34.11 8.30 16.54
N PRO A 255 -34.62 9.44 17.03
CA PRO A 255 -35.91 9.98 16.61
C PRO A 255 -35.97 10.24 15.10
N ASP A 256 -37.07 9.87 14.44
CA ASP A 256 -37.20 9.97 12.97
C ASP A 256 -37.09 11.40 12.43
N ASN A 257 -37.29 12.41 13.28
CA ASN A 257 -37.20 13.82 12.97
C ASN A 257 -35.86 14.47 13.41
N ALA A 258 -34.84 13.67 13.75
CA ALA A 258 -33.52 14.17 14.09
C ALA A 258 -32.92 14.98 12.94
N ASN A 259 -32.39 16.17 13.25
CA ASN A 259 -31.67 16.99 12.29
C ASN A 259 -30.21 16.52 12.20
N VAL A 260 -29.97 15.48 11.39
CA VAL A 260 -28.67 14.81 11.28
C VAL A 260 -27.55 15.78 10.88
N ASP A 261 -27.84 16.76 10.01
CA ASP A 261 -26.89 17.77 9.55
C ASP A 261 -26.32 18.62 10.70
N GLU A 262 -27.17 19.03 11.66
CA GLU A 262 -26.75 19.83 12.81
C GLU A 262 -25.80 19.07 13.73
N LEU A 263 -26.01 17.76 13.89
CA LEU A 263 -25.18 16.91 14.73
C LEU A 263 -23.82 16.63 14.07
N LEU A 264 -23.81 16.37 12.75
CA LEU A 264 -22.60 15.98 12.01
C LEU A 264 -21.60 17.12 11.77
N GLN A 265 -21.98 18.38 12.02
CA GLN A 265 -21.08 19.54 11.88
C GLN A 265 -20.22 19.82 13.12
N GLY A 266 -20.36 19.05 14.20
CA GLY A 266 -19.63 19.25 15.45
C GLY A 266 -19.24 17.94 16.13
N GLU A 267 -18.97 18.02 17.43
CA GLU A 267 -18.71 16.84 18.25
C GLU A 267 -20.03 16.13 18.59
N THR A 268 -20.09 14.82 18.35
CA THR A 268 -21.15 13.94 18.82
C THR A 268 -20.61 12.87 19.76
N VAL A 269 -21.31 12.63 20.86
CA VAL A 269 -20.90 11.70 21.92
C VAL A 269 -22.09 10.86 22.35
N ALA A 270 -21.93 9.53 22.34
CA ALA A 270 -22.90 8.61 22.92
C ALA A 270 -22.70 8.53 24.44
N ILE A 271 -23.77 8.67 25.21
CA ILE A 271 -23.75 8.67 26.68
C ILE A 271 -24.78 7.68 27.22
N ALA A 272 -24.35 6.82 28.14
CA ALA A 272 -25.18 5.87 28.86
C ALA A 272 -25.13 6.18 30.36
N ALA A 273 -26.29 6.12 31.02
CA ALA A 273 -26.42 6.43 32.43
C ALA A 273 -27.43 5.50 33.13
N ALA A 274 -27.29 5.40 34.45
CA ALA A 274 -28.25 4.75 35.33
C ALA A 274 -29.57 5.54 35.42
N GLU A 275 -30.61 4.93 36.00
CA GLU A 275 -31.95 5.53 36.09
C GLU A 275 -31.96 6.86 36.88
N ASP A 276 -31.04 6.99 37.84
CA ASP A 276 -30.85 8.19 38.65
C ASP A 276 -29.96 9.26 38.00
N GLY A 277 -29.44 9.01 36.79
CA GLY A 277 -28.63 9.94 36.01
C GLY A 277 -27.13 9.85 36.25
N ILE A 278 -26.62 8.89 37.03
CA ILE A 278 -25.18 8.69 37.16
C ILE A 278 -24.60 8.14 35.85
N LEU A 279 -23.58 8.80 35.31
CA LEU A 279 -22.85 8.38 34.12
C LEU A 279 -22.28 6.97 34.30
N ILE A 280 -22.47 6.13 33.29
CA ILE A 280 -21.84 4.81 33.19
C ILE A 280 -20.70 4.85 32.18
N SER A 281 -20.95 5.39 30.99
CA SER A 281 -19.94 5.55 29.95
C SER A 281 -20.31 6.69 28.99
N ALA A 282 -19.29 7.31 28.41
CA ALA A 282 -19.43 8.26 27.32
C ALA A 282 -18.31 8.03 26.30
N THR A 283 -18.65 8.03 25.01
CA THR A 283 -17.69 7.76 23.93
C THR A 283 -17.94 8.62 22.69
N GLN A 284 -16.90 8.89 21.90
CA GLN A 284 -17.07 9.53 20.60
C GLN A 284 -17.83 8.62 19.63
N VAL A 285 -18.31 9.20 18.54
CA VAL A 285 -19.12 8.48 17.55
C VAL A 285 -18.43 8.48 16.20
N GLN A 286 -18.24 7.29 15.63
CA GLN A 286 -17.79 7.11 14.24
C GLN A 286 -18.98 7.28 13.31
N THR A 287 -18.85 8.12 12.27
CA THR A 287 -20.00 8.65 11.49
C THR A 287 -19.99 8.28 10.02
N ALA A 288 -19.01 7.51 9.53
CA ALA A 288 -18.88 7.22 8.10
C ALA A 288 -20.15 6.55 7.51
N GLY A 289 -20.77 5.64 8.24
CA GLY A 289 -21.98 4.95 7.78
C GLY A 289 -23.19 5.87 7.59
N VAL A 290 -23.45 6.80 8.51
CA VAL A 290 -24.52 7.79 8.37
C VAL A 290 -24.20 8.84 7.32
N LEU A 291 -22.92 9.18 7.09
CA LEU A 291 -22.52 10.06 5.99
C LEU A 291 -22.89 9.43 4.64
N ASP A 292 -22.63 8.13 4.47
CA ASP A 292 -23.01 7.39 3.27
C ASP A 292 -24.52 7.28 3.08
N ASP A 293 -25.27 7.03 4.16
CA ASP A 293 -26.72 6.92 4.12
C ASP A 293 -27.40 8.26 3.81
N THR A 294 -26.82 9.36 4.28
CA THR A 294 -27.41 10.71 4.17
C THR A 294 -27.02 11.40 2.87
N TYR A 295 -25.75 11.32 2.46
CA TYR A 295 -25.18 12.21 1.45
C TYR A 295 -24.68 11.51 0.20
N ALA A 296 -24.21 10.25 0.29
CA ALA A 296 -23.45 9.65 -0.79
C ALA A 296 -24.25 9.49 -2.10
N GLU A 297 -25.55 9.17 -2.06
CA GLU A 297 -26.34 9.05 -3.30
C GLU A 297 -26.42 10.37 -4.08
N ALA A 298 -26.63 11.49 -3.39
CA ALA A 298 -26.65 12.82 -4.01
C ALA A 298 -25.25 13.32 -4.38
N ALA A 299 -24.22 12.91 -3.65
CA ALA A 299 -22.83 13.24 -3.90
C ALA A 299 -22.25 12.46 -5.10
N GLU A 300 -22.63 11.20 -5.28
CA GLU A 300 -22.13 10.32 -6.34
C GLU A 300 -22.46 10.81 -7.76
N VAL A 301 -23.60 11.49 -7.92
CA VAL A 301 -24.03 12.05 -9.22
C VAL A 301 -23.31 13.33 -9.61
N LEU A 302 -22.48 13.89 -8.72
CA LEU A 302 -21.68 15.09 -8.97
C LEU A 302 -20.25 14.74 -9.42
N SER A 303 -19.62 15.70 -10.08
CA SER A 303 -18.18 15.69 -10.37
C SER A 303 -17.44 16.64 -9.42
N TYR A 304 -16.19 16.32 -9.09
CA TYR A 304 -15.38 17.03 -8.11
C TYR A 304 -14.13 17.65 -8.75
N GLY A 305 -13.36 18.42 -7.98
CA GLY A 305 -12.18 19.13 -8.45
C GLY A 305 -12.48 20.52 -9.02
N ALA A 306 -11.45 21.17 -9.56
CA ALA A 306 -11.58 22.40 -10.36
C ALA A 306 -11.93 22.08 -11.82
N GLN A 307 -13.22 22.00 -12.12
CA GLN A 307 -13.75 21.64 -13.44
C GLN A 307 -13.73 22.87 -14.37
N LEU A 308 -12.67 23.01 -15.17
CA LEU A 308 -12.53 24.08 -16.16
C LEU A 308 -13.19 23.68 -17.49
N ALA A 309 -14.05 24.56 -18.02
CA ALA A 309 -14.66 24.44 -19.35
C ALA A 309 -14.74 25.81 -20.03
N ASP A 310 -15.13 25.86 -21.31
CA ASP A 310 -15.20 27.10 -22.12
C ASP A 310 -16.04 28.24 -21.49
N GLY A 311 -16.99 27.89 -20.60
CA GLY A 311 -17.87 28.84 -19.92
C GLY A 311 -17.40 29.33 -18.54
N GLY A 312 -16.31 28.79 -17.99
CA GLY A 312 -15.81 29.11 -16.64
C GLY A 312 -15.25 27.90 -15.90
N VAL A 313 -14.96 28.07 -14.61
CA VAL A 313 -14.51 26.99 -13.72
C VAL A 313 -15.54 26.75 -12.62
N THR A 314 -15.84 25.49 -12.33
CA THR A 314 -16.61 25.09 -11.14
C THR A 314 -15.71 24.29 -10.21
N PHE A 315 -15.47 24.81 -9.02
CA PHE A 315 -14.80 24.09 -7.95
C PHE A 315 -15.84 23.30 -7.18
N ARG A 316 -15.53 22.05 -6.84
CA ARG A 316 -16.38 21.26 -5.94
C ARG A 316 -15.56 20.31 -5.08
N VAL A 317 -15.82 20.33 -3.78
CA VAL A 317 -15.23 19.43 -2.78
C VAL A 317 -16.34 18.82 -1.94
N TRP A 318 -16.23 17.53 -1.64
CA TRP A 318 -17.16 16.86 -0.73
C TRP A 318 -16.71 17.08 0.71
N ALA A 319 -17.48 17.84 1.50
CA ALA A 319 -17.15 18.16 2.88
C ALA A 319 -18.42 18.25 3.75
N PRO A 320 -19.13 17.13 3.93
CA PRO A 320 -20.46 17.11 4.55
C PRO A 320 -20.44 17.51 6.03
N THR A 321 -19.33 17.35 6.74
CA THR A 321 -19.17 17.69 8.16
C THR A 321 -18.55 19.08 8.38
N ALA A 322 -18.07 19.74 7.32
CA ALA A 322 -17.49 21.07 7.43
C ALA A 322 -18.57 22.10 7.79
N GLN A 323 -18.21 23.03 8.68
CA GLN A 323 -19.03 24.18 9.05
C GLN A 323 -18.91 25.30 8.02
N GLN A 324 -17.73 25.44 7.42
CA GLN A 324 -17.42 26.45 6.40
C GLN A 324 -16.32 25.92 5.49
N VAL A 325 -16.45 26.25 4.19
CA VAL A 325 -15.39 26.03 3.20
C VAL A 325 -15.25 27.29 2.34
N ASP A 326 -14.02 27.78 2.21
CA ASP A 326 -13.65 28.82 1.25
C ASP A 326 -12.67 28.25 0.23
N VAL A 327 -12.83 28.60 -1.06
CA VAL A 327 -11.76 28.37 -2.06
C VAL A 327 -10.83 29.57 -2.05
N VAL A 328 -9.57 29.34 -1.70
CA VAL A 328 -8.52 30.36 -1.66
C VAL A 328 -7.70 30.26 -2.92
N VAL A 329 -7.71 31.32 -3.73
CA VAL A 329 -7.02 31.40 -5.01
C VAL A 329 -5.72 32.18 -4.85
N TYR A 330 -4.65 31.66 -5.45
CA TYR A 330 -3.29 32.14 -5.35
C TYR A 330 -2.71 32.50 -6.73
N SER A 331 -1.86 33.53 -6.75
CA SER A 331 -1.01 33.86 -7.90
C SER A 331 0.15 32.85 -8.06
N ALA A 332 0.90 32.95 -9.17
CA ALA A 332 2.12 32.16 -9.38
C ALA A 332 3.13 32.29 -8.22
N ASP A 333 3.27 33.50 -7.64
CA ASP A 333 4.13 33.80 -6.47
C ASP A 333 3.52 33.37 -5.13
N LYS A 334 2.48 32.54 -5.15
CA LYS A 334 1.75 32.02 -3.98
C LYS A 334 1.20 33.14 -3.08
N LYS A 335 0.72 34.23 -3.68
CA LYS A 335 0.00 35.30 -2.97
C LYS A 335 -1.49 35.14 -3.16
N VAL A 336 -2.25 35.25 -2.06
CA VAL A 336 -3.71 35.21 -2.11
C VAL A 336 -4.22 36.34 -3.01
N ILE A 337 -4.97 35.97 -4.05
CA ILE A 337 -5.66 36.91 -4.95
C ILE A 337 -7.18 36.90 -4.72
N GLY A 338 -7.71 35.86 -4.10
CA GLY A 338 -9.11 35.76 -3.69
C GLY A 338 -9.33 34.69 -2.63
N SER A 339 -10.31 34.89 -1.76
CA SER A 339 -10.85 33.86 -0.89
C SER A 339 -12.37 33.95 -0.99
N HIS A 340 -12.99 32.85 -1.41
CA HIS A 340 -14.38 32.83 -1.82
C HIS A 340 -15.17 31.81 -0.99
N PRO A 341 -16.14 32.27 -0.19
CA PRO A 341 -17.06 31.38 0.50
C PRO A 341 -17.78 30.49 -0.51
N MET A 342 -17.65 29.19 -0.33
CA MET A 342 -18.30 28.21 -1.18
C MET A 342 -19.75 28.04 -0.74
N THR A 343 -20.60 27.56 -1.65
CA THR A 343 -22.00 27.25 -1.38
C THR A 343 -22.15 25.76 -1.12
N ARG A 344 -22.61 25.40 0.08
CA ARG A 344 -22.96 24.02 0.44
C ARG A 344 -24.28 23.61 -0.20
N ASP A 345 -24.28 22.46 -0.87
CA ASP A 345 -25.48 21.76 -1.29
C ASP A 345 -25.99 20.85 -0.16
N SER A 346 -27.24 21.04 0.27
CA SER A 346 -27.79 20.34 1.42
C SER A 346 -28.03 18.85 1.18
N ALA A 347 -28.23 18.43 -0.07
CA ALA A 347 -28.51 17.03 -0.40
C ALA A 347 -27.25 16.17 -0.40
N SER A 348 -26.16 16.69 -0.97
CA SER A 348 -24.89 15.97 -1.09
C SER A 348 -23.86 16.30 0.00
N GLY A 349 -24.04 17.40 0.72
CA GLY A 349 -22.99 17.95 1.60
C GLY A 349 -21.75 18.44 0.86
N ALA A 350 -21.79 18.53 -0.47
CA ALA A 350 -20.72 19.08 -1.27
C ALA A 350 -20.73 20.61 -1.25
N TRP A 351 -19.56 21.22 -1.34
CA TRP A 351 -19.39 22.67 -1.43
C TRP A 351 -18.94 23.04 -2.83
N SER A 352 -19.52 24.08 -3.41
CA SER A 352 -19.16 24.53 -4.76
C SER A 352 -19.04 26.04 -4.89
N TRP A 353 -18.17 26.47 -5.80
CA TRP A 353 -18.06 27.86 -6.21
C TRP A 353 -17.76 27.94 -7.71
N GLN A 354 -18.39 28.89 -8.40
CA GLN A 354 -18.25 29.07 -9.84
C GLN A 354 -17.54 30.40 -10.14
N GLY A 355 -16.47 30.32 -10.93
CA GLY A 355 -15.66 31.46 -11.37
C GLY A 355 -15.54 31.55 -12.89
N GLY A 356 -14.86 32.60 -13.35
CA GLY A 356 -14.57 32.79 -14.77
C GLY A 356 -13.41 31.90 -15.25
N SER A 357 -13.30 31.75 -16.57
CA SER A 357 -12.23 30.96 -17.22
C SER A 357 -10.84 31.62 -17.08
N ASP A 358 -10.78 32.87 -16.63
CA ASP A 358 -9.55 33.60 -16.30
C ASP A 358 -8.77 32.96 -15.14
N LEU A 359 -9.41 32.07 -14.37
CA LEU A 359 -8.76 31.27 -13.33
C LEU A 359 -7.96 30.08 -13.86
N LYS A 360 -7.95 29.83 -15.17
CA LYS A 360 -7.07 28.81 -15.76
C LYS A 360 -5.62 29.03 -15.36
N GLY A 361 -4.99 28.00 -14.79
CA GLY A 361 -3.60 28.04 -14.29
C GLY A 361 -3.43 28.70 -12.92
N ALA A 362 -4.51 29.20 -12.29
CA ALA A 362 -4.44 29.71 -10.92
C ALA A 362 -4.20 28.57 -9.93
N PHE A 363 -3.41 28.84 -8.90
CA PHE A 363 -3.23 27.91 -7.78
C PHE A 363 -4.37 28.10 -6.77
N TYR A 364 -4.74 27.05 -6.06
CA TYR A 364 -5.79 27.11 -5.05
C TYR A 364 -5.64 26.05 -3.95
N ARG A 365 -6.33 26.31 -2.84
CA ARG A 365 -6.59 25.37 -1.74
C ARG A 365 -8.01 25.60 -1.19
N TYR A 366 -8.52 24.65 -0.43
CA TYR A 366 -9.74 24.81 0.36
C TYR A 366 -9.38 25.16 1.80
N ALA A 367 -9.82 26.33 2.27
CA ALA A 367 -9.76 26.69 3.69
C ALA A 367 -10.94 26.05 4.40
N MET A 368 -10.64 25.07 5.25
CA MET A 368 -11.62 24.26 5.97
C MET A 368 -11.86 24.84 7.35
N THR A 369 -13.13 24.90 7.78
CA THR A 369 -13.51 24.95 9.20
C THR A 369 -14.32 23.70 9.50
N VAL A 370 -13.72 22.72 10.17
CA VAL A 370 -14.30 21.37 10.28
C VAL A 370 -13.92 20.73 11.61
N TYR A 371 -14.87 20.03 12.24
CA TYR A 371 -14.58 19.26 13.44
C TYR A 371 -13.74 18.02 13.08
N HIS A 372 -12.59 17.87 13.72
CA HIS A 372 -11.76 16.67 13.59
C HIS A 372 -11.88 15.82 14.86
N PRO A 373 -12.43 14.60 14.79
CA PRO A 373 -12.68 13.79 15.98
C PRO A 373 -11.42 13.38 16.73
N GLN A 374 -10.31 13.11 16.03
CA GLN A 374 -9.03 12.78 16.68
C GLN A 374 -8.53 13.87 17.65
N SER A 375 -8.58 15.15 17.26
CA SER A 375 -8.16 16.27 18.12
C SER A 375 -9.29 16.80 19.02
N ARG A 376 -10.53 16.46 18.67
CA ARG A 376 -11.77 16.96 19.27
C ARG A 376 -11.89 18.47 19.21
N LYS A 377 -11.45 19.07 18.09
CA LYS A 377 -11.48 20.51 17.84
C LYS A 377 -12.15 20.81 16.51
N VAL A 378 -12.74 21.99 16.41
CA VAL A 378 -13.08 22.59 15.11
C VAL A 378 -11.78 23.20 14.59
N GLU A 379 -11.17 22.52 13.63
CA GLU A 379 -9.89 22.89 13.06
C GLU A 379 -10.04 23.95 11.98
N GLN A 380 -8.96 24.70 11.75
CA GLN A 380 -8.83 25.64 10.65
C GLN A 380 -7.49 25.44 9.94
N TYR A 381 -7.55 25.04 8.67
CA TYR A 381 -6.37 24.83 7.82
C TYR A 381 -6.74 24.97 6.35
N GLU A 382 -5.74 25.14 5.49
CA GLU A 382 -5.89 25.03 4.05
C GLU A 382 -5.41 23.66 3.58
N VAL A 383 -6.19 23.02 2.71
CA VAL A 383 -5.91 21.70 2.15
C VAL A 383 -5.95 21.76 0.63
N THR A 384 -5.08 21.02 -0.04
CA THR A 384 -5.15 20.78 -1.48
C THR A 384 -6.41 19.98 -1.85
N ASP A 385 -6.76 20.01 -3.14
CA ASP A 385 -7.92 19.30 -3.66
C ASP A 385 -7.60 17.80 -3.83
N PRO A 386 -8.39 16.88 -3.24
CA PRO A 386 -8.22 15.45 -3.45
C PRO A 386 -8.49 15.00 -4.90
N TYR A 387 -9.18 15.83 -5.69
CA TYR A 387 -9.40 15.70 -7.13
C TYR A 387 -8.50 16.69 -7.92
N ALA A 388 -7.33 17.04 -7.40
CA ALA A 388 -6.35 17.81 -8.14
C ALA A 388 -5.94 17.07 -9.42
N HIS A 389 -5.78 17.82 -10.51
CA HIS A 389 -5.26 17.33 -11.81
C HIS A 389 -3.96 18.05 -12.23
N SER A 390 -3.48 18.97 -11.39
CA SER A 390 -2.20 19.66 -11.51
C SER A 390 -1.85 20.30 -10.16
N LEU A 391 -0.56 20.43 -9.88
CA LEU A 391 -0.02 20.85 -8.58
C LEU A 391 1.14 21.83 -8.79
N SER A 392 1.37 22.71 -7.82
CA SER A 392 2.65 23.41 -7.68
C SER A 392 3.74 22.44 -7.23
N THR A 393 4.99 22.90 -7.24
CA THR A 393 6.12 22.16 -6.68
C THR A 393 5.83 21.68 -5.25
N ASN A 394 6.17 20.42 -4.99
CA ASN A 394 6.06 19.68 -3.73
C ASN A 394 4.62 19.60 -3.20
N SER A 395 3.67 19.73 -4.12
CA SER A 395 2.23 19.51 -3.91
C SER A 395 1.64 20.43 -2.85
N GLU A 396 2.23 21.61 -2.74
CA GLU A 396 1.76 22.64 -1.83
C GLU A 396 0.41 23.21 -2.25
N TYR A 397 0.12 23.40 -3.54
CA TYR A 397 -1.13 23.98 -4.03
C TYR A 397 -1.67 23.19 -5.21
N SER A 398 -2.99 23.00 -5.26
CA SER A 398 -3.66 22.50 -6.46
C SER A 398 -3.71 23.59 -7.52
N GLN A 399 -3.81 23.22 -8.79
CA GLN A 399 -3.87 24.16 -9.91
C GLN A 399 -5.07 23.89 -10.80
N VAL A 400 -5.75 24.95 -11.23
CA VAL A 400 -6.87 24.86 -12.17
C VAL A 400 -6.34 24.50 -13.56
N VAL A 401 -6.75 23.35 -14.09
CA VAL A 401 -6.31 22.86 -15.40
C VAL A 401 -7.46 22.22 -16.16
N ASP A 402 -7.42 22.33 -17.49
CA ASP A 402 -8.22 21.49 -18.40
C ASP A 402 -7.25 20.56 -19.12
N LEU A 403 -7.32 19.26 -18.81
CA LEU A 403 -6.44 18.24 -19.38
C LEU A 403 -6.67 18.06 -20.90
N ASN A 404 -7.78 18.56 -21.46
CA ASN A 404 -8.05 18.51 -22.89
C ASN A 404 -7.25 19.54 -23.70
N ASP A 405 -6.65 20.53 -23.05
CA ASP A 405 -5.91 21.58 -23.73
C ASP A 405 -4.77 21.00 -24.59
N SER A 406 -4.78 21.34 -25.87
CA SER A 406 -3.74 21.01 -26.84
C SER A 406 -2.33 21.41 -26.39
N ALA A 407 -2.17 22.47 -25.59
CA ALA A 407 -0.88 22.89 -25.07
C ALA A 407 -0.25 21.81 -24.16
N LEU A 408 -1.09 21.01 -23.49
CA LEU A 408 -0.71 19.94 -22.56
C LEU A 408 -0.61 18.56 -23.23
N LYS A 409 -0.71 18.49 -24.56
CA LYS A 409 -0.64 17.26 -25.34
C LYS A 409 0.61 17.28 -26.22
N PRO A 410 1.37 16.18 -26.33
CA PRO A 410 2.36 16.04 -27.39
C PRO A 410 1.66 15.90 -28.76
N ASP A 411 2.42 16.14 -29.83
CA ASP A 411 1.89 16.04 -31.20
C ASP A 411 1.38 14.61 -31.47
N GLY A 412 0.15 14.48 -31.97
CA GLY A 412 -0.46 13.18 -32.27
C GLY A 412 -1.06 12.45 -31.05
N TRP A 413 -1.11 13.06 -29.86
CA TRP A 413 -1.66 12.45 -28.64
C TRP A 413 -3.05 11.84 -28.83
N ASP A 414 -4.00 12.58 -29.40
CA ASP A 414 -5.39 12.12 -29.49
C ASP A 414 -5.53 10.86 -30.37
N SER A 415 -4.64 10.69 -31.37
CA SER A 415 -4.56 9.51 -32.24
C SER A 415 -3.71 8.36 -31.69
N LEU A 416 -3.11 8.50 -30.50
CA LEU A 416 -2.31 7.45 -29.90
C LEU A 416 -3.15 6.20 -29.66
N THR A 417 -2.67 5.07 -30.14
CA THR A 417 -3.30 3.74 -30.02
C THR A 417 -2.52 2.84 -29.09
N MET A 418 -3.21 1.85 -28.51
CA MET A 418 -2.61 0.74 -27.79
C MET A 418 -1.90 -0.21 -28.78
N PRO A 419 -0.59 -0.47 -28.68
CA PRO A 419 0.14 -1.31 -29.64
C PRO A 419 -0.20 -2.80 -29.53
N HIS A 420 -0.62 -3.30 -28.37
CA HIS A 420 -1.01 -4.70 -28.15
C HIS A 420 -2.48 -4.83 -27.76
N ALA A 421 -3.21 -5.73 -28.41
CA ALA A 421 -4.62 -5.97 -28.08
C ALA A 421 -4.79 -6.52 -26.65
N GLN A 422 -5.90 -6.19 -26.01
CA GLN A 422 -6.28 -6.67 -24.66
C GLN A 422 -7.75 -7.15 -24.60
N LYS A 423 -8.33 -7.43 -25.77
CA LYS A 423 -9.78 -7.63 -25.91
C LYS A 423 -10.24 -9.03 -25.51
N THR A 424 -9.53 -10.05 -26.00
CA THR A 424 -9.85 -11.45 -25.72
C THR A 424 -8.91 -12.00 -24.65
N LYS A 425 -9.28 -13.13 -24.04
CA LYS A 425 -8.38 -13.78 -23.08
C LYS A 425 -7.06 -14.23 -23.73
N ALA A 426 -7.11 -14.66 -24.99
CA ALA A 426 -5.90 -15.00 -25.73
C ALA A 426 -5.02 -13.76 -26.00
N ASP A 427 -5.61 -12.57 -26.17
CA ASP A 427 -4.86 -11.32 -26.28
C ASP A 427 -4.20 -10.99 -24.94
N LEU A 428 -4.96 -11.01 -23.84
CA LEU A 428 -4.45 -10.77 -22.49
C LEU A 428 -3.36 -11.77 -22.07
N ALA A 429 -3.47 -13.05 -22.42
CA ALA A 429 -2.45 -14.04 -22.11
C ALA A 429 -1.10 -13.73 -22.78
N LYS A 430 -1.04 -12.91 -23.84
CA LYS A 430 0.22 -12.44 -24.46
C LYS A 430 0.89 -11.30 -23.69
N MET A 431 0.25 -10.81 -22.63
CA MET A 431 0.83 -9.82 -21.74
C MET A 431 2.12 -10.39 -21.13
N THR A 432 3.20 -9.64 -21.33
CA THR A 432 4.56 -9.89 -20.86
C THR A 432 5.07 -8.56 -20.32
N ILE A 433 5.06 -8.44 -18.99
CA ILE A 433 5.20 -7.18 -18.26
C ILE A 433 6.65 -7.02 -17.80
N HIS A 434 7.20 -5.83 -18.03
CA HIS A 434 8.48 -5.37 -17.49
C HIS A 434 8.23 -4.26 -16.48
N GLU A 435 8.26 -4.59 -15.19
CA GLU A 435 8.04 -3.64 -14.10
C GLU A 435 9.26 -2.74 -13.91
N SER A 436 9.06 -1.43 -14.05
CA SER A 436 10.12 -0.43 -14.15
C SER A 436 9.87 0.77 -13.23
N HIS A 437 10.95 1.41 -12.80
CA HIS A 437 10.93 2.66 -12.04
C HIS A 437 11.65 3.77 -12.80
N ILE A 438 11.14 5.01 -12.72
CA ILE A 438 11.63 6.14 -13.53
C ILE A 438 13.12 6.43 -13.29
N ARG A 439 13.58 6.36 -12.03
CA ARG A 439 15.00 6.55 -11.73
C ARG A 439 15.85 5.35 -12.11
N ASP A 440 15.38 4.13 -11.83
CA ASP A 440 16.13 2.90 -12.12
C ASP A 440 16.46 2.78 -13.61
N LEU A 441 15.55 3.26 -14.47
CA LEU A 441 15.74 3.31 -15.91
C LEU A 441 16.90 4.21 -16.33
N SER A 442 17.16 5.33 -15.67
CA SER A 442 17.96 6.40 -16.29
C SER A 442 18.93 7.15 -15.40
N ALA A 443 18.86 7.02 -14.07
CA ALA A 443 19.73 7.74 -13.14
C ALA A 443 21.23 7.48 -13.43
N TRP A 444 21.56 6.25 -13.84
CA TRP A 444 22.93 5.82 -14.12
C TRP A 444 23.31 5.82 -15.61
N ASP A 445 22.36 5.96 -16.52
CA ASP A 445 22.66 5.89 -17.96
C ASP A 445 23.31 7.19 -18.43
N GLN A 446 24.64 7.15 -18.58
CA GLN A 446 25.41 8.31 -19.01
C GLN A 446 25.11 8.74 -20.46
N THR A 447 24.48 7.88 -21.26
CA THR A 447 24.06 8.20 -22.64
C THR A 447 22.72 8.94 -22.69
N VAL A 448 21.94 8.94 -21.61
CA VAL A 448 20.80 9.85 -21.42
C VAL A 448 21.35 11.25 -21.10
N PRO A 449 20.82 12.32 -21.75
CA PRO A 449 21.16 13.70 -21.39
C PRO A 449 20.99 13.94 -19.88
N ALA A 450 21.96 14.62 -19.26
CA ALA A 450 22.03 14.70 -17.80
C ALA A 450 20.76 15.31 -17.17
N GLU A 451 20.13 16.26 -17.84
CA GLU A 451 18.89 16.92 -17.43
C GLU A 451 17.65 16.00 -17.48
N LEU A 452 17.74 14.85 -18.14
CA LEU A 452 16.64 13.89 -18.29
C LEU A 452 16.83 12.64 -17.41
N ARG A 453 17.95 12.49 -16.71
CA ARG A 453 18.19 11.33 -15.84
C ARG A 453 17.25 11.36 -14.64
N GLY A 454 16.56 10.24 -14.41
CA GLY A 454 15.50 10.13 -13.41
C GLY A 454 14.22 10.88 -13.77
N LYS A 455 13.98 11.16 -15.06
CA LYS A 455 12.81 11.91 -15.55
C LYS A 455 11.97 11.10 -16.53
N TYR A 456 10.70 11.46 -16.66
CA TYR A 456 9.79 10.88 -17.67
C TYR A 456 10.38 10.95 -19.08
N LEU A 457 10.99 12.08 -19.42
CA LEU A 457 11.53 12.35 -20.75
C LEU A 457 12.78 11.53 -21.09
N ALA A 458 13.38 10.79 -20.15
CA ALA A 458 14.45 9.84 -20.46
C ALA A 458 14.03 8.83 -21.54
N LEU A 459 12.74 8.45 -21.57
CA LEU A 459 12.18 7.50 -22.53
C LEU A 459 12.14 8.04 -23.96
N THR A 460 12.33 9.34 -24.15
CA THR A 460 12.42 9.99 -25.47
C THR A 460 13.85 10.03 -26.01
N ALA A 461 14.86 9.71 -25.18
CA ALA A 461 16.27 9.72 -25.56
C ALA A 461 16.60 8.49 -26.43
N GLY A 462 16.14 8.52 -27.68
CA GLY A 462 16.19 7.40 -28.63
C GLY A 462 17.58 6.79 -28.84
N ASP A 463 18.65 7.56 -28.67
CA ASP A 463 20.03 7.09 -28.83
C ASP A 463 20.65 6.53 -27.52
N SER A 464 19.91 6.58 -26.40
CA SER A 464 20.41 6.08 -25.11
C SER A 464 20.44 4.55 -25.06
N ASN A 465 21.35 4.01 -24.24
CA ASN A 465 21.48 2.57 -24.01
C ASN A 465 20.19 2.00 -23.45
N MET A 466 19.58 2.66 -22.46
CA MET A 466 18.30 2.23 -21.87
C MET A 466 17.19 2.14 -22.91
N VAL A 467 16.96 3.19 -23.71
CA VAL A 467 15.84 3.19 -24.68
C VAL A 467 16.08 2.17 -25.79
N GLN A 468 17.32 2.02 -26.25
CA GLN A 468 17.68 0.99 -27.23
C GLN A 468 17.54 -0.44 -26.66
N HIS A 469 17.84 -0.61 -25.37
CA HIS A 469 17.64 -1.89 -24.66
C HIS A 469 16.16 -2.24 -24.57
N LEU A 470 15.31 -1.33 -24.08
CA LEU A 470 13.86 -1.53 -24.03
C LEU A 470 13.25 -1.79 -25.41
N LYS A 471 13.73 -1.10 -26.44
CA LYS A 471 13.27 -1.31 -27.83
C LYS A 471 13.57 -2.72 -28.32
N LYS A 472 14.74 -3.28 -27.96
CA LYS A 472 15.09 -4.67 -28.28
C LYS A 472 14.24 -5.66 -27.48
N LEU A 473 14.02 -5.41 -26.19
CA LEU A 473 13.11 -6.24 -25.38
C LEU A 473 11.70 -6.27 -25.97
N SER A 474 11.18 -5.11 -26.40
CA SER A 474 9.87 -5.06 -27.06
C SER A 474 9.85 -5.82 -28.38
N ALA A 475 10.87 -5.65 -29.23
CA ALA A 475 11.00 -6.40 -30.48
C ALA A 475 11.04 -7.92 -30.27
N SER A 476 11.66 -8.36 -29.17
CA SER A 476 11.73 -9.77 -28.78
C SER A 476 10.48 -10.29 -28.07
N GLY A 477 9.56 -9.43 -27.59
CA GLY A 477 8.23 -9.86 -27.16
C GLY A 477 7.79 -9.40 -25.77
N VAL A 478 8.53 -8.50 -25.13
CA VAL A 478 7.99 -7.72 -24.01
C VAL A 478 6.89 -6.80 -24.55
N THR A 479 5.70 -6.86 -23.98
CA THR A 479 4.52 -6.17 -24.52
C THR A 479 4.07 -5.01 -23.66
N HIS A 480 4.44 -4.98 -22.38
CA HIS A 480 3.99 -3.97 -21.42
C HIS A 480 5.15 -3.47 -20.57
N VAL A 481 5.16 -2.16 -20.32
CA VAL A 481 5.89 -1.57 -19.19
C VAL A 481 4.90 -1.32 -18.08
N GLU A 482 5.14 -1.89 -16.90
CA GLU A 482 4.45 -1.47 -15.67
C GLU A 482 5.33 -0.43 -14.99
N LEU A 483 4.77 0.74 -14.73
CA LEU A 483 5.47 1.80 -14.00
C LEU A 483 5.12 1.67 -12.53
N LEU A 484 6.15 1.60 -11.68
CA LEU A 484 6.05 1.93 -10.25
C LEU A 484 5.38 3.31 -10.07
N PRO A 485 4.94 3.68 -8.85
CA PRO A 485 4.19 4.90 -8.59
C PRO A 485 4.69 6.15 -9.34
N VAL A 486 3.84 6.65 -10.24
CA VAL A 486 4.04 7.89 -11.01
C VAL A 486 2.89 8.88 -10.83
N PHE A 487 1.94 8.56 -9.93
CA PHE A 487 1.09 9.58 -9.30
C PHE A 487 1.91 10.37 -8.27
N ASP A 488 1.42 11.52 -7.85
CA ASP A 488 2.06 12.39 -6.86
C ASP A 488 2.30 11.67 -5.53
N LEU A 489 3.57 11.40 -5.25
CA LEU A 489 4.05 10.70 -4.06
C LEU A 489 4.52 11.73 -3.01
N ALA A 490 4.52 11.33 -1.74
CA ALA A 490 4.82 12.24 -0.63
C ALA A 490 6.31 12.34 -0.27
N THR A 491 7.09 11.32 -0.60
CA THR A 491 8.37 10.97 0.03
C THR A 491 9.61 11.47 -0.70
N VAL A 492 9.47 12.09 -1.87
CA VAL A 492 10.54 12.85 -2.53
C VAL A 492 10.22 14.33 -2.48
N ASN A 493 11.19 15.15 -2.06
CA ASN A 493 11.00 16.59 -2.05
C ASN A 493 11.18 17.15 -3.47
N GLU A 494 10.11 17.68 -4.07
CA GLU A 494 10.19 18.21 -5.43
C GLU A 494 10.97 19.53 -5.53
N PHE A 495 11.23 20.21 -4.41
CA PHE A 495 12.13 21.37 -4.39
C PHE A 495 13.58 20.92 -4.54
N SER A 496 14.10 21.01 -5.76
CA SER A 496 15.44 20.49 -6.07
C SER A 496 16.55 21.14 -5.24
N ASP A 497 16.38 22.32 -4.64
CA ASP A 497 17.37 22.93 -3.73
C ASP A 497 17.44 22.25 -2.35
N LYS A 498 16.46 21.41 -2.01
CA LYS A 498 16.39 20.60 -0.78
C LYS A 498 16.92 19.19 -0.95
N VAL A 499 17.33 18.83 -2.17
CA VAL A 499 17.71 17.47 -2.55
C VAL A 499 19.19 17.38 -2.93
N ALA A 500 19.86 16.31 -2.52
CA ALA A 500 21.21 15.99 -2.94
C ALA A 500 21.32 14.52 -3.37
N ASP A 501 21.48 14.29 -4.67
CA ASP A 501 21.67 12.94 -5.24
C ASP A 501 23.15 12.55 -5.21
N ILE A 502 23.43 11.24 -5.35
CA ILE A 502 24.78 10.71 -5.17
C ILE A 502 25.80 11.19 -6.21
N GLN A 503 25.34 11.61 -7.40
CA GLN A 503 26.20 12.12 -8.47
C GLN A 503 26.64 13.58 -8.22
N GLN A 504 26.16 14.21 -7.15
CA GLN A 504 26.48 15.59 -6.78
C GLN A 504 27.59 15.67 -5.73
N PRO A 505 28.23 16.86 -5.55
CA PRO A 505 29.27 17.07 -4.55
C PRO A 505 28.80 16.74 -3.13
N PHE A 506 29.66 16.12 -2.31
CA PHE A 506 29.36 15.81 -0.91
C PHE A 506 29.05 17.06 -0.08
N SER A 507 29.65 18.22 -0.42
CA SER A 507 29.36 19.50 0.21
C SER A 507 27.89 19.87 0.13
N ARG A 508 27.23 19.60 -1.01
CA ARG A 508 25.79 19.83 -1.20
C ARG A 508 24.96 18.95 -0.29
N LEU A 509 25.31 17.66 -0.15
CA LEU A 509 24.67 16.76 0.79
C LEU A 509 24.76 17.32 2.23
N CYS A 510 25.91 17.81 2.65
CA CYS A 510 26.06 18.44 3.97
C CYS A 510 25.30 19.77 4.13
N GLU A 511 25.01 20.49 3.04
CA GLU A 511 24.21 21.71 3.08
C GLU A 511 22.72 21.42 3.31
N VAL A 512 22.18 20.37 2.66
CA VAL A 512 20.76 20.02 2.73
C VAL A 512 20.43 19.02 3.84
N ASN A 513 21.41 18.22 4.27
CA ASN A 513 21.21 17.14 5.23
C ASN A 513 22.06 17.36 6.50
N SER A 514 21.41 17.82 7.56
CA SER A 514 22.08 18.05 8.85
C SER A 514 22.52 16.75 9.52
N ALA A 515 21.83 15.63 9.29
CA ALA A 515 22.20 14.34 9.86
C ALA A 515 23.57 13.90 9.32
N VAL A 516 23.80 14.01 8.00
CA VAL A 516 25.12 13.80 7.38
C VAL A 516 26.17 14.75 7.93
N LYS A 517 25.85 16.04 8.05
CA LYS A 517 26.80 17.04 8.58
C LYS A 517 27.21 16.79 10.04
N SER A 518 26.38 16.09 10.81
CA SER A 518 26.63 15.71 12.19
C SER A 518 27.13 14.28 12.38
N SER A 519 27.23 13.48 11.31
CA SER A 519 27.61 12.07 11.38
C SER A 519 29.12 11.88 11.35
N GLU A 520 29.56 10.62 11.42
CA GLU A 520 30.95 10.24 11.21
C GLU A 520 31.49 10.59 9.82
N PHE A 521 30.60 10.82 8.84
CA PHE A 521 30.96 11.18 7.47
C PHE A 521 31.16 12.70 7.27
N ALA A 522 30.98 13.52 8.32
CA ALA A 522 31.14 14.97 8.25
C ALA A 522 32.52 15.43 7.74
N GLY A 523 33.56 14.58 7.88
CA GLY A 523 34.89 14.85 7.33
C GLY A 523 34.93 15.00 5.80
N TYR A 524 33.91 14.49 5.08
CA TYR A 524 33.79 14.64 3.63
C TYR A 524 33.10 15.94 3.18
N CYS A 525 32.50 16.71 4.09
CA CYS A 525 31.75 17.93 3.74
C CYS A 525 32.58 18.97 2.97
N ASP A 526 33.87 19.10 3.31
CA ASP A 526 34.80 20.02 2.63
C ASP A 526 35.70 19.30 1.60
N SER A 527 35.37 18.05 1.26
CA SER A 527 36.10 17.30 0.23
C SER A 527 35.73 17.76 -1.18
N GLY A 528 36.58 17.43 -2.15
CA GLY A 528 36.30 17.66 -3.57
C GLY A 528 35.50 16.53 -4.23
N SER A 529 35.04 15.54 -3.47
CA SER A 529 34.39 14.33 -3.98
C SER A 529 32.88 14.51 -4.13
N THR A 530 32.29 13.76 -5.07
CA THR A 530 30.87 13.44 -5.08
C THR A 530 30.52 12.40 -4.01
N VAL A 531 29.24 12.24 -3.70
CA VAL A 531 28.79 11.22 -2.75
C VAL A 531 29.03 9.81 -3.28
N GLU A 532 28.81 9.57 -4.59
CA GLU A 532 29.07 8.27 -5.23
C GLU A 532 30.56 7.90 -5.22
N GLU A 533 31.47 8.87 -5.34
CA GLU A 533 32.91 8.64 -5.22
C GLU A 533 33.28 8.23 -3.79
N VAL A 534 32.65 8.83 -2.79
CA VAL A 534 32.83 8.44 -1.38
C VAL A 534 32.28 7.04 -1.14
N LEU A 535 31.05 6.74 -1.57
CA LEU A 535 30.48 5.39 -1.47
C LEU A 535 31.38 4.34 -2.12
N ASN A 536 31.91 4.62 -3.31
CA ASN A 536 32.86 3.73 -4.00
C ASN A 536 34.16 3.50 -3.21
N GLN A 537 34.69 4.53 -2.53
CA GLN A 537 35.86 4.39 -1.66
C GLN A 537 35.54 3.51 -0.44
N LEU A 538 34.35 3.67 0.14
CA LEU A 538 33.90 2.90 1.30
C LEU A 538 33.73 1.40 1.00
N LYS A 539 33.41 1.00 -0.23
CA LYS A 539 33.27 -0.43 -0.60
C LYS A 539 34.48 -1.29 -0.19
N GLN A 540 35.69 -0.75 -0.21
CA GLN A 540 36.92 -1.54 0.00
C GLN A 540 37.06 -2.10 1.42
N SER A 541 36.50 -1.43 2.42
CA SER A 541 36.51 -1.86 3.82
C SER A 541 35.11 -2.09 4.39
N ASP A 542 34.11 -2.17 3.51
CA ASP A 542 32.74 -2.52 3.87
C ASP A 542 32.62 -4.03 4.15
N SER A 543 31.98 -4.38 5.25
CA SER A 543 31.75 -5.77 5.66
C SER A 543 30.59 -5.85 6.66
N GLN A 544 30.21 -7.06 7.09
CA GLN A 544 29.22 -7.20 8.16
C GLN A 544 29.62 -6.50 9.48
N ASP A 545 30.92 -6.41 9.76
CA ASP A 545 31.46 -5.79 10.99
C ASP A 545 31.65 -4.27 10.83
N ASN A 546 31.64 -3.77 9.59
CA ASN A 546 31.78 -2.37 9.25
C ASN A 546 30.92 -2.01 8.02
N PRO A 547 29.58 -2.00 8.14
CA PRO A 547 28.65 -1.78 7.02
C PRO A 547 28.51 -0.28 6.71
N GLN A 548 29.62 0.36 6.35
CA GLN A 548 29.75 1.81 6.19
C GLN A 548 29.09 2.35 4.90
N VAL A 549 28.97 1.55 3.85
CA VAL A 549 28.28 1.96 2.61
C VAL A 549 26.81 2.24 2.90
N GLN A 550 26.10 1.28 3.49
CA GLN A 550 24.70 1.48 3.86
C GLN A 550 24.52 2.51 4.98
N ALA A 551 25.51 2.68 5.86
CA ALA A 551 25.45 3.70 6.91
C ALA A 551 25.42 5.12 6.30
N LEU A 552 26.27 5.41 5.31
CA LEU A 552 26.20 6.66 4.57
C LEU A 552 24.92 6.74 3.73
N ASN A 553 24.59 5.68 2.97
CA ASN A 553 23.44 5.69 2.06
C ASN A 553 22.09 5.86 2.79
N THR A 554 21.94 5.33 4.01
CA THR A 554 20.75 5.55 4.85
C THR A 554 20.58 7.03 5.23
N LEU A 555 21.68 7.76 5.39
CA LEU A 555 21.61 9.20 5.62
C LEU A 555 21.30 9.96 4.33
N VAL A 556 21.85 9.53 3.19
CA VAL A 556 21.57 10.10 1.86
C VAL A 556 20.08 10.02 1.52
N ALA A 557 19.47 8.85 1.72
CA ALA A 557 18.07 8.56 1.39
C ALA A 557 17.06 9.57 1.97
N GLN A 558 17.37 10.17 3.13
CA GLN A 558 16.52 11.20 3.76
C GLN A 558 16.30 12.45 2.89
N THR A 559 17.18 12.69 1.92
CA THR A 559 17.24 13.94 1.13
C THR A 559 17.64 13.72 -0.31
N ASP A 560 17.58 12.49 -0.84
CA ASP A 560 17.84 12.23 -2.26
C ASP A 560 16.52 12.27 -3.06
N SER A 561 16.60 11.98 -4.36
CA SER A 561 15.43 11.95 -5.25
C SER A 561 14.77 10.57 -5.36
N TYR A 562 15.14 9.60 -4.51
CA TYR A 562 14.78 8.21 -4.71
C TYR A 562 13.75 7.75 -3.69
N ASN A 563 12.60 7.32 -4.19
CA ASN A 563 11.69 6.45 -3.45
C ASN A 563 10.94 5.58 -4.47
N TRP A 564 10.43 4.42 -4.08
CA TRP A 564 9.48 3.69 -4.93
C TRP A 564 8.17 4.46 -5.12
N GLY A 565 7.73 5.22 -4.11
CA GLY A 565 6.56 6.09 -4.18
C GLY A 565 5.24 5.46 -3.78
N TYR A 566 5.25 4.36 -3.02
CA TYR A 566 4.06 3.76 -2.40
C TYR A 566 3.57 4.62 -1.20
N ASP A 567 3.52 5.94 -1.40
CA ASP A 567 3.25 6.96 -0.39
C ASP A 567 2.32 8.03 -0.99
N PRO A 568 1.03 7.72 -1.22
CA PRO A 568 0.17 8.58 -2.03
C PRO A 568 -0.11 9.92 -1.35
N PHE A 569 0.16 11.01 -2.09
CA PHE A 569 -0.24 12.35 -1.70
C PHE A 569 -1.45 12.82 -2.54
N HIS A 570 -1.37 12.76 -3.87
CA HIS A 570 -2.52 12.99 -4.76
C HIS A 570 -2.63 11.93 -5.85
N TYR A 571 -3.73 11.18 -5.84
CA TYR A 571 -3.92 10.02 -6.72
C TYR A 571 -4.02 10.33 -8.22
N THR A 572 -4.30 11.57 -8.62
CA THR A 572 -4.70 11.91 -10.01
C THR A 572 -3.83 13.02 -10.64
N VAL A 573 -2.60 13.16 -10.18
CA VAL A 573 -1.60 14.09 -10.75
C VAL A 573 -0.29 13.33 -10.95
N PRO A 574 0.43 13.51 -12.07
CA PRO A 574 1.77 12.96 -12.21
C PRO A 574 2.73 13.48 -11.14
N GLU A 575 3.63 12.63 -10.66
CA GLU A 575 4.72 12.99 -9.75
C GLU A 575 5.60 14.09 -10.36
N GLY A 576 5.95 15.11 -9.57
CA GLY A 576 6.66 16.29 -10.06
C GLY A 576 8.18 16.14 -10.05
N SER A 577 8.76 15.35 -9.14
CA SER A 577 10.20 15.12 -9.11
C SER A 577 10.73 14.41 -10.36
N TYR A 578 9.87 13.66 -11.06
CA TYR A 578 10.17 13.04 -12.36
C TYR A 578 9.97 13.97 -13.56
N ALA A 579 9.43 15.17 -13.36
CA ALA A 579 9.38 16.21 -14.39
C ALA A 579 10.65 17.06 -14.38
N THR A 580 10.95 17.70 -15.51
CA THR A 580 12.06 18.68 -15.59
C THR A 580 11.73 20.00 -14.89
N ASP A 581 10.44 20.34 -14.85
CA ASP A 581 9.88 21.47 -14.10
C ASP A 581 8.67 20.98 -13.29
N PRO A 582 8.79 20.88 -11.96
CA PRO A 582 7.68 20.48 -11.09
C PRO A 582 6.64 21.60 -10.93
N GLU A 583 6.90 22.84 -11.34
CA GLU A 583 5.98 23.94 -11.07
C GLU A 583 4.80 23.99 -12.06
N GLY A 584 3.67 23.42 -11.65
CA GLY A 584 2.41 23.51 -12.39
C GLY A 584 2.26 22.46 -13.50
N THR A 585 1.84 22.89 -14.68
CA THR A 585 1.31 21.98 -15.71
C THR A 585 2.37 21.27 -16.57
N THR A 586 3.66 21.60 -16.47
CA THR A 586 4.71 21.02 -17.33
C THR A 586 4.75 19.49 -17.23
N ARG A 587 4.69 18.96 -16.01
CA ARG A 587 4.67 17.51 -15.72
C ARG A 587 3.60 16.73 -16.49
N ILE A 588 2.45 17.34 -16.80
CA ILE A 588 1.35 16.70 -17.53
C ILE A 588 1.77 16.36 -18.96
N LYS A 589 2.39 17.31 -19.65
CA LYS A 589 2.83 17.11 -21.03
C LYS A 589 4.00 16.15 -21.11
N GLU A 590 4.96 16.26 -20.18
CA GLU A 590 6.11 15.36 -20.12
C GLU A 590 5.69 13.91 -19.87
N PHE A 591 4.78 13.70 -18.91
CA PHE A 591 4.18 12.39 -18.66
C PHE A 591 3.51 11.83 -19.92
N ARG A 592 2.64 12.60 -20.58
CA ARG A 592 2.00 12.18 -21.85
C ARG A 592 3.02 11.90 -22.96
N THR A 593 4.11 12.64 -23.01
CA THR A 593 5.19 12.41 -23.99
C THR A 593 5.90 11.09 -23.72
N MET A 594 6.14 10.74 -22.45
CA MET A 594 6.66 9.43 -22.06
C MET A 594 5.69 8.31 -22.47
N ILE A 595 4.41 8.43 -22.14
CA ILE A 595 3.40 7.42 -22.52
C ILE A 595 3.36 7.24 -24.05
N GLN A 596 3.41 8.33 -24.80
CA GLN A 596 3.47 8.29 -26.26
C GLN A 596 4.74 7.58 -26.75
N ALA A 597 5.91 7.89 -26.20
CA ALA A 597 7.17 7.25 -26.58
C ALA A 597 7.15 5.74 -26.33
N ILE A 598 6.63 5.29 -25.18
CA ILE A 598 6.50 3.87 -24.86
C ILE A 598 5.56 3.16 -25.84
N LYS A 599 4.39 3.74 -26.11
CA LYS A 599 3.36 3.10 -26.94
C LYS A 599 3.66 3.15 -28.44
N GLN A 600 4.17 4.28 -28.91
CA GLN A 600 4.35 4.54 -30.33
C GLN A 600 5.76 4.20 -30.83
N ASP A 601 6.80 4.53 -30.05
CA ASP A 601 8.19 4.43 -30.51
C ASP A 601 8.89 3.16 -30.01
N LEU A 602 8.55 2.69 -28.79
CA LEU A 602 8.97 1.39 -28.27
C LEU A 602 8.02 0.26 -28.64
N GLY A 603 6.72 0.55 -28.78
CA GLY A 603 5.71 -0.44 -29.15
C GLY A 603 5.23 -1.30 -27.98
N MET A 604 5.14 -0.74 -26.77
CA MET A 604 4.64 -1.42 -25.58
C MET A 604 3.41 -0.71 -25.00
N ASN A 605 2.47 -1.46 -24.45
CA ASN A 605 1.38 -0.91 -23.64
C ASN A 605 1.94 -0.39 -22.30
N VAL A 606 1.17 0.44 -21.60
CA VAL A 606 1.57 0.97 -20.28
C VAL A 606 0.57 0.57 -19.19
N ILE A 607 1.09 -0.06 -18.15
CA ILE A 607 0.39 -0.34 -16.89
C ILE A 607 0.88 0.66 -15.85
N MET A 608 -0.04 1.18 -15.03
CA MET A 608 0.31 2.03 -13.90
C MET A 608 0.04 1.30 -12.59
N ASP A 609 1.01 1.31 -11.70
CA ASP A 609 0.81 0.90 -10.32
C ASP A 609 -0.03 1.96 -9.58
N VAL A 610 -1.06 1.52 -8.87
CA VAL A 610 -1.99 2.39 -8.14
C VAL A 610 -2.17 1.92 -6.70
N VAL A 611 -2.10 2.87 -5.77
CA VAL A 611 -1.97 2.58 -4.34
C VAL A 611 -3.14 3.20 -3.58
N TYR A 612 -4.35 2.72 -3.89
CA TYR A 612 -5.57 3.25 -3.26
C TYR A 612 -5.86 2.64 -1.89
N ASN A 613 -5.08 1.65 -1.44
CA ASN A 613 -5.35 0.91 -0.21
C ASN A 613 -5.00 1.73 1.05
N HIS A 614 -4.15 2.75 0.93
CA HIS A 614 -3.80 3.67 2.01
C HIS A 614 -3.56 5.09 1.49
N THR A 615 -3.45 6.02 2.44
CA THR A 615 -2.90 7.37 2.24
C THR A 615 -1.56 7.46 2.97
N ASN A 616 -0.67 8.37 2.54
CA ASN A 616 0.60 8.57 3.25
C ASN A 616 0.39 8.96 4.72
N ALA A 617 -0.60 9.82 4.99
CA ALA A 617 -0.94 10.24 6.36
C ALA A 617 -2.42 10.57 6.53
N ALA A 618 -2.84 10.58 7.79
CA ALA A 618 -4.16 10.99 8.25
C ALA A 618 -4.05 12.02 9.41
N GLY A 619 -5.18 12.42 9.97
CA GLY A 619 -5.24 13.37 11.08
C GLY A 619 -5.13 14.84 10.68
N PRO A 620 -5.28 15.77 11.64
CA PRO A 620 -5.42 17.19 11.35
C PRO A 620 -4.09 17.93 11.15
N THR A 621 -2.95 17.27 11.37
CA THR A 621 -1.65 17.95 11.53
C THR A 621 -0.69 17.69 10.38
N ASP A 622 -0.56 16.44 9.93
CA ASP A 622 0.49 16.05 8.98
C ASP A 622 0.38 16.83 7.67
N ARG A 623 1.51 17.19 7.06
CA ARG A 623 1.56 17.92 5.79
C ARG A 623 0.77 17.22 4.68
N THR A 624 0.85 15.89 4.66
CA THR A 624 0.37 15.03 3.57
C THR A 624 -1.02 14.43 3.83
N SER A 625 -1.60 14.68 5.01
CA SER A 625 -3.01 14.38 5.27
C SER A 625 -3.89 15.36 4.49
N VAL A 626 -4.51 14.86 3.41
CA VAL A 626 -5.46 15.60 2.56
C VAL A 626 -6.89 15.17 2.87
N LEU A 627 -7.20 13.91 2.59
CA LEU A 627 -8.56 13.36 2.68
C LEU A 627 -9.12 13.46 4.10
N ASP A 628 -8.34 13.08 5.11
CA ASP A 628 -8.77 13.06 6.51
C ASP A 628 -8.82 14.46 7.14
N LYS A 629 -8.21 15.47 6.52
CA LYS A 629 -8.47 16.87 6.89
C LYS A 629 -9.80 17.38 6.32
N ILE A 630 -10.21 16.92 5.14
CA ILE A 630 -11.41 17.44 4.48
C ILE A 630 -12.68 16.79 5.04
N VAL A 631 -12.67 15.46 5.18
CA VAL A 631 -13.75 14.69 5.81
C VAL A 631 -13.14 13.74 6.84
N PRO A 632 -12.83 14.26 8.05
CA PRO A 632 -12.22 13.47 9.11
C PRO A 632 -13.00 12.19 9.42
N TRP A 633 -12.27 11.08 9.61
CA TRP A 633 -12.82 9.76 9.95
C TRP A 633 -13.75 9.13 8.91
N TYR A 634 -13.71 9.61 7.66
CA TYR A 634 -14.47 8.99 6.57
C TYR A 634 -13.59 8.19 5.60
N TYR A 635 -12.50 8.78 5.09
CA TYR A 635 -11.72 8.14 4.04
C TYR A 635 -10.77 7.04 4.55
N GLN A 636 -10.54 7.01 5.86
CA GLN A 636 -9.68 6.04 6.52
C GLN A 636 -10.49 4.94 7.16
N ARG A 637 -9.95 3.72 7.18
CA ARG A 637 -10.48 2.63 7.98
C ARG A 637 -10.03 2.82 9.42
N LEU A 638 -10.97 2.64 10.34
CA LEU A 638 -10.75 2.90 11.77
C LEU A 638 -10.97 1.63 12.58
N ASN A 639 -10.20 1.51 13.64
CA ASN A 639 -10.46 0.55 14.69
C ASN A 639 -11.83 0.83 15.34
N GLU A 640 -12.63 -0.21 15.53
CA GLU A 640 -14.04 -0.12 15.94
C GLU A 640 -14.23 0.44 17.34
N ILE A 641 -13.20 0.36 18.18
CA ILE A 641 -13.27 0.77 19.58
C ILE A 641 -12.62 2.13 19.78
N THR A 642 -11.41 2.31 19.26
CA THR A 642 -10.60 3.51 19.56
C THR A 642 -10.86 4.66 18.59
N GLY A 643 -11.33 4.39 17.38
CA GLY A 643 -11.39 5.38 16.29
C GLY A 643 -10.01 5.77 15.74
N SER A 644 -8.95 5.07 16.15
CA SER A 644 -7.62 5.21 15.54
C SER A 644 -7.67 4.70 14.10
N VAL A 645 -6.96 5.41 13.21
CA VAL A 645 -6.71 4.95 11.84
C VAL A 645 -5.91 3.65 11.90
N GLU A 646 -6.34 2.64 11.13
CA GLU A 646 -5.61 1.38 11.00
C GLU A 646 -4.32 1.57 10.18
N SER A 647 -3.34 0.68 10.39
CA SER A 647 -2.02 0.77 9.77
C SER A 647 -1.50 -0.59 9.31
N ALA A 648 -2.40 -1.49 8.92
CA ALA A 648 -2.04 -2.85 8.50
C ALA A 648 -1.37 -2.88 7.13
N THR A 649 -1.60 -1.86 6.29
CA THR A 649 -0.93 -1.71 4.99
C THR A 649 0.55 -1.34 5.14
N CYS A 650 0.83 -0.32 5.95
CA CYS A 650 2.13 0.25 6.34
C CYS A 650 1.94 1.68 6.90
N CYS A 651 0.96 2.41 6.35
CA CYS A 651 0.72 3.84 6.54
C CYS A 651 -0.66 4.09 7.18
N SER A 652 -1.50 4.93 6.56
CA SER A 652 -2.86 5.23 7.02
C SER A 652 -3.88 4.50 6.14
N ASP A 653 -4.40 3.37 6.61
CA ASP A 653 -5.29 2.48 5.86
C ASP A 653 -6.55 3.24 5.42
N SER A 654 -6.85 3.15 4.12
CA SER A 654 -8.05 3.76 3.54
C SER A 654 -9.29 2.87 3.69
N ALA A 655 -10.47 3.42 3.43
CA ALA A 655 -11.75 2.71 3.47
C ALA A 655 -12.45 2.66 2.10
N PRO A 656 -11.99 1.84 1.13
CA PRO A 656 -12.63 1.64 -0.18
C PRO A 656 -14.04 1.06 -0.12
N GLU A 657 -14.48 0.54 1.02
CA GLU A 657 -15.87 0.19 1.31
C GLU A 657 -16.80 1.41 1.44
N HIS A 658 -16.27 2.60 1.71
CA HIS A 658 -17.04 3.82 1.80
C HIS A 658 -17.27 4.43 0.41
N ARG A 659 -18.51 4.81 0.14
CA ARG A 659 -19.01 5.12 -1.22
C ARG A 659 -18.23 6.23 -1.92
N MET A 660 -17.92 7.32 -1.23
CA MET A 660 -17.25 8.47 -1.83
C MET A 660 -15.75 8.23 -2.05
N PHE A 661 -15.12 7.32 -1.30
CA PHE A 661 -13.76 6.88 -1.63
C PHE A 661 -13.78 5.90 -2.82
N ALA A 662 -14.72 4.96 -2.87
CA ALA A 662 -14.94 4.10 -4.04
C ALA A 662 -15.20 4.91 -5.32
N LYS A 663 -15.91 6.04 -5.21
CA LYS A 663 -16.08 7.01 -6.30
C LYS A 663 -14.78 7.72 -6.64
N LEU A 664 -14.05 8.25 -5.66
CA LEU A 664 -12.75 8.90 -5.88
C LEU A 664 -11.79 7.98 -6.66
N ILE A 665 -11.69 6.70 -6.27
CA ILE A 665 -10.86 5.71 -6.96
C ILE A 665 -11.26 5.60 -8.44
N ALA A 666 -12.55 5.45 -8.72
CA ALA A 666 -12.99 5.27 -10.11
C ALA A 666 -12.91 6.56 -10.94
N ASP A 667 -13.14 7.73 -10.34
CA ASP A 667 -12.99 9.01 -11.01
C ASP A 667 -11.50 9.28 -11.33
N SER A 668 -10.59 8.95 -10.40
CA SER A 668 -9.14 8.99 -10.64
C SER A 668 -8.72 8.08 -11.80
N LEU A 669 -9.13 6.80 -11.75
CA LEU A 669 -8.85 5.84 -12.81
C LEU A 669 -9.41 6.27 -14.18
N ALA A 670 -10.54 6.97 -14.20
CA ALA A 670 -11.13 7.50 -15.42
C ALA A 670 -10.24 8.58 -16.08
N VAL A 671 -9.62 9.45 -15.28
CA VAL A 671 -8.65 10.44 -15.75
C VAL A 671 -7.39 9.74 -16.29
N TRP A 672 -6.82 8.80 -15.54
CA TRP A 672 -5.66 8.02 -16.02
C TRP A 672 -5.95 7.27 -17.33
N THR A 673 -7.15 6.72 -17.46
CA THR A 673 -7.58 6.01 -18.67
C THR A 673 -7.79 6.95 -19.85
N THR A 674 -8.49 8.07 -19.66
CA THR A 674 -8.94 8.94 -20.75
C THR A 674 -7.88 9.98 -21.12
N ASP A 675 -7.39 10.70 -20.12
CA ASP A 675 -6.51 11.85 -20.28
C ASP A 675 -5.04 11.45 -20.41
N TYR A 676 -4.67 10.30 -19.84
CA TYR A 676 -3.30 9.77 -19.86
C TYR A 676 -3.16 8.46 -20.64
N LYS A 677 -4.25 7.90 -21.18
CA LYS A 677 -4.25 6.74 -22.10
C LYS A 677 -3.49 5.51 -21.54
N ILE A 678 -3.60 5.28 -20.23
CA ILE A 678 -3.11 4.08 -19.57
C ILE A 678 -3.91 2.84 -20.03
N ASP A 679 -3.21 1.72 -20.25
CA ASP A 679 -3.78 0.49 -20.83
C ASP A 679 -4.20 -0.55 -19.77
N GLY A 680 -3.68 -0.43 -18.55
CA GLY A 680 -4.07 -1.28 -17.43
C GLY A 680 -3.59 -0.74 -16.08
N PHE A 681 -4.10 -1.33 -15.00
CA PHE A 681 -3.79 -0.92 -13.64
C PHE A 681 -3.44 -2.11 -12.76
N ARG A 682 -2.32 -2.00 -12.05
CA ARG A 682 -1.92 -2.92 -10.97
C ARG A 682 -2.34 -2.28 -9.65
N PHE A 683 -3.23 -2.92 -8.91
CA PHE A 683 -3.68 -2.48 -7.59
C PHE A 683 -2.74 -3.05 -6.52
N ASP A 684 -2.02 -2.15 -5.88
CA ASP A 684 -1.25 -2.44 -4.68
C ASP A 684 -2.17 -2.91 -3.54
N LEU A 685 -1.75 -3.95 -2.81
CA LEU A 685 -2.48 -4.57 -1.70
C LEU A 685 -4.00 -4.68 -1.94
N MET A 686 -4.39 -5.16 -3.13
CA MET A 686 -5.78 -5.22 -3.59
C MET A 686 -6.72 -5.97 -2.62
N GLY A 687 -6.21 -6.89 -1.80
CA GLY A 687 -6.97 -7.55 -0.73
C GLY A 687 -7.64 -6.59 0.27
N TYR A 688 -7.14 -5.37 0.45
CA TYR A 688 -7.76 -4.35 1.31
C TYR A 688 -8.97 -3.64 0.68
N HIS A 689 -9.27 -3.96 -0.59
CA HIS A 689 -10.45 -3.49 -1.29
C HIS A 689 -11.56 -4.55 -1.24
N PRO A 690 -12.84 -4.12 -1.12
CA PRO A 690 -13.95 -5.00 -1.40
C PRO A 690 -13.91 -5.47 -2.85
N LYS A 691 -14.14 -6.77 -3.08
CA LYS A 691 -14.31 -7.34 -4.42
C LYS A 691 -15.35 -6.56 -5.22
N ALA A 692 -16.48 -6.22 -4.60
CA ALA A 692 -17.55 -5.47 -5.24
C ALA A 692 -17.08 -4.08 -5.72
N GLN A 693 -16.18 -3.42 -4.98
CA GLN A 693 -15.66 -2.11 -5.34
C GLN A 693 -14.73 -2.19 -6.56
N ILE A 694 -13.80 -3.16 -6.58
CA ILE A 694 -12.91 -3.39 -7.74
C ILE A 694 -13.71 -3.70 -9.00
N LEU A 695 -14.72 -4.58 -8.91
CA LEU A 695 -15.58 -4.91 -10.05
C LEU A 695 -16.38 -3.70 -10.54
N SER A 696 -16.92 -2.89 -9.62
CA SER A 696 -17.64 -1.67 -9.96
C SER A 696 -16.74 -0.63 -10.63
N ALA A 697 -15.50 -0.47 -10.15
CA ALA A 697 -14.50 0.38 -10.81
C ALA A 697 -14.19 -0.13 -12.21
N TRP A 698 -13.94 -1.44 -12.37
CA TRP A 698 -13.65 -2.04 -13.68
C TRP A 698 -14.81 -1.88 -14.67
N GLU A 699 -16.06 -2.01 -14.23
CA GLU A 699 -17.25 -1.73 -15.05
C GLU A 699 -17.28 -0.26 -15.52
N ARG A 700 -17.00 0.69 -14.63
CA ARG A 700 -16.95 2.11 -14.98
C ARG A 700 -15.84 2.39 -16.00
N ILE A 701 -14.64 1.83 -15.81
CA ILE A 701 -13.52 2.09 -16.72
C ILE A 701 -13.70 1.38 -18.05
N LYS A 702 -14.32 0.19 -18.10
CA LYS A 702 -14.69 -0.48 -19.35
C LYS A 702 -15.65 0.33 -20.23
N ALA A 703 -16.43 1.23 -19.65
CA ALA A 703 -17.26 2.14 -20.43
C ALA A 703 -16.44 3.21 -21.18
N LEU A 704 -15.20 3.49 -20.73
CA LEU A 704 -14.27 4.45 -21.33
C LEU A 704 -13.25 3.75 -22.24
N ASN A 705 -12.68 2.64 -21.78
CA ASN A 705 -11.81 1.76 -22.53
C ASN A 705 -12.26 0.30 -22.35
N PRO A 706 -12.94 -0.31 -23.34
CA PRO A 706 -13.53 -1.64 -23.20
C PRO A 706 -12.50 -2.76 -23.03
N ASP A 707 -11.24 -2.50 -23.38
CA ASP A 707 -10.15 -3.47 -23.35
C ASP A 707 -9.17 -3.18 -22.18
N ILE A 708 -9.54 -2.33 -21.21
CA ILE A 708 -8.73 -2.07 -20.01
C ILE A 708 -8.55 -3.34 -19.17
N TYR A 709 -7.33 -3.57 -18.66
CA TYR A 709 -7.03 -4.72 -17.81
C TYR A 709 -6.72 -4.29 -16.37
N PHE A 710 -7.34 -4.96 -15.40
CA PHE A 710 -7.12 -4.76 -13.97
C PHE A 710 -6.51 -6.04 -13.37
N PHE A 711 -5.51 -5.86 -12.52
CA PHE A 711 -4.97 -6.92 -11.68
C PHE A 711 -4.35 -6.33 -10.42
N GLY A 712 -3.93 -7.16 -9.47
CA GLY A 712 -3.27 -6.65 -8.28
C GLY A 712 -2.82 -7.72 -7.29
N GLU A 713 -2.49 -7.27 -6.11
CA GLU A 713 -2.07 -8.10 -4.98
C GLU A 713 -3.25 -8.61 -4.17
N GLY A 714 -3.83 -9.71 -4.63
CA GLY A 714 -4.96 -10.36 -3.97
C GLY A 714 -4.60 -11.18 -2.73
N TRP A 715 -3.61 -10.75 -1.95
CA TRP A 715 -3.26 -11.36 -0.66
C TRP A 715 -4.44 -11.26 0.33
N ASP A 716 -4.48 -12.12 1.34
CA ASP A 716 -5.43 -11.94 2.43
C ASP A 716 -5.04 -10.70 3.26
N SER A 717 -6.02 -9.81 3.47
CA SER A 717 -5.87 -8.54 4.17
C SER A 717 -6.40 -8.56 5.59
N ASN A 718 -6.97 -9.70 6.02
CA ASN A 718 -7.69 -9.83 7.30
C ASN A 718 -8.90 -8.89 7.42
N GLN A 719 -9.48 -8.44 6.29
CA GLN A 719 -10.69 -7.59 6.26
C GLN A 719 -11.97 -8.36 5.93
N SER A 720 -11.90 -9.71 5.90
CA SER A 720 -13.02 -10.57 5.51
C SER A 720 -14.22 -10.54 6.47
N ASP A 721 -14.02 -10.07 7.70
CA ASP A 721 -15.07 -9.79 8.69
C ASP A 721 -15.86 -8.52 8.35
N ARG A 722 -15.25 -7.58 7.62
CA ARG A 722 -15.88 -6.33 7.16
C ARG A 722 -16.58 -6.49 5.82
N PHE A 723 -15.97 -7.17 4.85
CA PHE A 723 -16.52 -7.37 3.50
C PHE A 723 -15.88 -8.55 2.76
N GLU A 724 -16.47 -8.99 1.64
CA GLU A 724 -15.81 -9.95 0.75
C GLU A 724 -14.62 -9.25 0.06
N ILE A 725 -13.40 -9.60 0.47
CA ILE A 725 -12.16 -9.01 -0.02
C ILE A 725 -11.86 -9.39 -1.48
N ALA A 726 -11.16 -8.52 -2.21
CA ALA A 726 -10.68 -8.76 -3.57
C ALA A 726 -9.42 -9.65 -3.60
N SER A 727 -9.51 -10.86 -3.05
CA SER A 727 -8.42 -11.83 -2.96
C SER A 727 -8.32 -12.76 -4.17
N GLN A 728 -7.19 -13.46 -4.30
CA GLN A 728 -6.97 -14.51 -5.32
C GLN A 728 -8.14 -15.51 -5.40
N ILE A 729 -8.63 -15.99 -4.26
CA ILE A 729 -9.71 -16.97 -4.19
C ILE A 729 -11.04 -16.34 -4.59
N ASN A 730 -11.36 -15.17 -4.05
CA ASN A 730 -12.65 -14.53 -4.26
C ASN A 730 -12.79 -13.96 -5.68
N LEU A 731 -11.69 -13.65 -6.37
CA LEU A 731 -11.68 -13.11 -7.73
C LEU A 731 -11.75 -14.17 -8.83
N LYS A 732 -11.78 -15.46 -8.51
CA LYS A 732 -11.96 -16.55 -9.48
C LYS A 732 -13.15 -16.28 -10.41
N GLY A 733 -12.92 -16.30 -11.72
CA GLY A 733 -13.94 -16.16 -12.77
C GLY A 733 -14.45 -14.73 -12.98
N THR A 734 -13.82 -13.73 -12.36
CA THR A 734 -14.20 -12.32 -12.55
C THR A 734 -13.51 -11.66 -13.73
N GLY A 735 -12.38 -12.19 -14.18
CA GLY A 735 -11.49 -11.57 -15.17
C GLY A 735 -10.50 -10.54 -14.61
N ILE A 736 -10.50 -10.28 -13.30
CA ILE A 736 -9.48 -9.47 -12.62
C ILE A 736 -8.28 -10.37 -12.28
N GLY A 737 -7.08 -9.95 -12.65
CA GLY A 737 -5.86 -10.71 -12.36
C GLY A 737 -5.37 -10.58 -10.93
N THR A 738 -4.66 -11.60 -10.47
CA THR A 738 -3.87 -11.53 -9.24
C THR A 738 -2.47 -12.09 -9.44
N PHE A 739 -1.49 -11.50 -8.76
CA PHE A 739 -0.17 -12.11 -8.63
C PHE A 739 -0.29 -13.51 -8.01
N SER A 740 0.47 -14.47 -8.55
CA SER A 740 0.59 -15.82 -8.00
C SER A 740 1.92 -16.00 -7.29
N ASP A 741 1.84 -16.15 -5.98
CA ASP A 741 2.90 -16.53 -5.05
C ASP A 741 3.27 -18.03 -5.14
N ARG A 742 2.41 -18.89 -5.69
CA ARG A 742 2.62 -20.35 -5.80
C ARG A 742 3.87 -20.70 -6.61
N LEU A 743 3.87 -20.32 -7.89
CA LEU A 743 5.01 -20.58 -8.79
C LEU A 743 6.23 -19.77 -8.37
N ARG A 744 6.02 -18.53 -7.92
CA ARG A 744 7.08 -17.65 -7.41
C ARG A 744 7.92 -18.37 -6.35
N ASP A 745 7.28 -18.88 -5.31
CA ASP A 745 7.97 -19.52 -4.18
C ASP A 745 8.50 -20.90 -4.55
N SER A 746 7.78 -21.66 -5.39
CA SER A 746 8.27 -22.97 -5.81
C SER A 746 9.52 -22.89 -6.68
N VAL A 747 9.66 -21.83 -7.49
CA VAL A 747 10.82 -21.62 -8.36
C VAL A 747 11.95 -20.88 -7.65
N ARG A 748 11.67 -19.80 -6.91
CA ARG A 748 12.70 -19.06 -6.14
C ARG A 748 13.19 -19.85 -4.92
N GLY A 749 12.30 -20.57 -4.25
CA GLY A 749 12.54 -21.30 -3.02
C GLY A 749 12.32 -20.47 -1.77
N GLY A 750 11.59 -21.03 -0.80
CA GLY A 750 11.28 -20.36 0.46
C GLY A 750 10.07 -19.44 0.36
N GLY A 751 10.09 -18.33 1.08
CA GLY A 751 9.02 -17.33 1.06
C GLY A 751 9.52 -15.92 1.42
N PRO A 752 8.63 -14.90 1.36
CA PRO A 752 9.00 -13.50 1.58
C PRO A 752 9.44 -13.16 3.01
N PHE A 753 9.20 -14.08 3.96
CA PHE A 753 9.51 -13.89 5.38
C PHE A 753 10.79 -14.64 5.83
N ASP A 754 11.51 -15.27 4.90
CA ASP A 754 12.76 -15.96 5.23
C ASP A 754 13.85 -14.97 5.65
N SER A 755 14.59 -15.29 6.71
CA SER A 755 15.76 -14.55 7.19
C SER A 755 16.85 -15.50 7.70
N GLY A 756 18.09 -15.04 7.76
CA GLY A 756 19.23 -15.83 8.23
C GLY A 756 19.46 -17.08 7.38
N ASP A 757 19.78 -18.21 8.03
CA ASP A 757 20.09 -19.47 7.31
C ASP A 757 18.94 -19.96 6.41
N ALA A 758 17.68 -19.63 6.72
CA ALA A 758 16.52 -20.04 5.92
C ALA A 758 16.62 -19.56 4.46
N LEU A 759 17.19 -18.37 4.24
CA LEU A 759 17.42 -17.81 2.91
C LEU A 759 18.25 -18.74 2.03
N ARG A 760 19.22 -19.46 2.62
CA ARG A 760 20.06 -20.44 1.94
C ARG A 760 19.45 -21.84 1.95
N GLN A 761 18.87 -22.28 3.06
CA GLN A 761 18.29 -23.62 3.22
C GLN A 761 17.16 -23.90 2.21
N ASN A 762 16.29 -22.92 2.00
CA ASN A 762 15.07 -23.07 1.22
C ASN A 762 15.34 -22.89 -0.28
N GLN A 763 16.02 -23.84 -0.91
CA GLN A 763 16.21 -23.85 -2.37
C GLN A 763 14.88 -24.01 -3.11
N GLY A 764 14.76 -23.40 -4.28
CA GLY A 764 13.65 -23.60 -5.20
C GLY A 764 14.03 -24.47 -6.39
N VAL A 765 13.05 -24.75 -7.26
CA VAL A 765 13.30 -25.48 -8.53
C VAL A 765 14.37 -24.75 -9.35
N GLY A 766 14.31 -23.41 -9.42
CA GLY A 766 15.24 -22.59 -10.19
C GLY A 766 16.68 -22.60 -9.66
N SER A 767 16.88 -22.91 -8.37
CA SER A 767 18.18 -22.92 -7.71
C SER A 767 18.65 -24.34 -7.32
N GLY A 768 18.00 -25.39 -7.84
CA GLY A 768 18.46 -26.77 -7.73
C GLY A 768 17.99 -27.53 -6.49
N ALA A 769 16.80 -27.24 -5.96
CA ALA A 769 16.20 -27.99 -4.86
C ALA A 769 16.29 -29.51 -5.10
N GLY A 770 16.91 -30.23 -4.15
CA GLY A 770 17.15 -31.68 -4.20
C GLY A 770 18.23 -32.14 -5.17
N VAL A 771 18.29 -31.59 -6.38
CA VAL A 771 19.17 -32.05 -7.47
C VAL A 771 20.58 -31.47 -7.42
N LEU A 772 20.76 -30.30 -6.78
CA LEU A 772 22.04 -29.66 -6.52
C LEU A 772 21.99 -28.98 -5.14
N PRO A 773 21.92 -29.77 -4.04
CA PRO A 773 21.71 -29.23 -2.71
C PRO A 773 22.92 -28.44 -2.24
N ASN A 774 22.70 -27.27 -1.63
CA ASN A 774 23.76 -26.57 -0.90
C ASN A 774 24.03 -27.21 0.47
N GLU A 775 25.03 -26.73 1.20
CA GLU A 775 25.49 -27.33 2.46
C GLU A 775 24.53 -27.18 3.64
N LEU A 776 23.51 -26.32 3.53
CA LEU A 776 22.48 -26.14 4.57
C LEU A 776 21.13 -26.76 4.18
N ALA A 777 20.93 -27.06 2.90
CA ALA A 777 19.66 -27.55 2.39
C ALA A 777 19.26 -28.86 3.08
N SER A 778 18.00 -28.91 3.53
CA SER A 778 17.42 -30.07 4.21
C SER A 778 16.08 -30.50 3.61
N LEU A 779 15.79 -30.03 2.39
CA LEU A 779 14.58 -30.40 1.65
C LEU A 779 14.60 -31.89 1.32
N SER A 780 13.52 -32.58 1.68
CA SER A 780 13.27 -33.96 1.27
C SER A 780 12.88 -34.05 -0.21
N ASP A 781 13.09 -35.21 -0.84
CA ASP A 781 12.65 -35.47 -2.22
C ASP A 781 11.14 -35.20 -2.41
N ASP A 782 10.34 -35.43 -1.36
CA ASP A 782 8.91 -35.16 -1.35
C ASP A 782 8.60 -33.66 -1.49
N GLN A 783 9.27 -32.83 -0.68
CA GLN A 783 9.16 -31.37 -0.75
C GLN A 783 9.65 -30.86 -2.11
N VAL A 784 10.78 -31.38 -2.61
CA VAL A 784 11.34 -31.01 -3.91
C VAL A 784 10.34 -31.27 -5.05
N ARG A 785 9.69 -32.44 -5.05
CA ARG A 785 8.68 -32.78 -6.06
C ARG A 785 7.39 -31.99 -5.88
N HIS A 786 7.02 -31.66 -4.64
CA HIS A 786 5.89 -30.78 -4.37
C HIS A 786 6.09 -29.38 -4.97
N LEU A 787 7.30 -28.82 -4.88
CA LEU A 787 7.63 -27.57 -5.58
C LEU A 787 7.47 -27.72 -7.10
N ALA A 788 7.85 -28.87 -7.67
CA ALA A 788 7.65 -29.12 -9.09
C ALA A 788 6.16 -29.23 -9.46
N ASP A 789 5.30 -29.78 -8.61
CA ASP A 789 3.85 -29.81 -8.83
C ASP A 789 3.26 -28.40 -8.90
N LEU A 790 3.63 -27.53 -7.95
CA LEU A 790 3.22 -26.12 -7.94
C LEU A 790 3.74 -25.37 -9.18
N THR A 791 4.98 -25.62 -9.59
CA THR A 791 5.55 -25.00 -10.80
C THR A 791 4.79 -25.44 -12.05
N ARG A 792 4.49 -26.74 -12.22
CA ARG A 792 3.69 -27.24 -13.36
C ARG A 792 2.29 -26.63 -13.35
N LEU A 793 1.65 -26.57 -12.18
CA LEU A 793 0.34 -25.96 -12.04
C LEU A 793 0.35 -24.49 -12.43
N GLY A 794 1.36 -23.73 -12.00
CA GLY A 794 1.56 -22.33 -12.41
C GLY A 794 1.82 -22.18 -13.92
N MET A 795 2.63 -23.06 -14.53
CA MET A 795 2.85 -23.10 -15.98
C MET A 795 1.56 -23.38 -16.77
N ALA A 796 0.59 -24.10 -16.19
CA ALA A 796 -0.75 -24.28 -16.74
C ALA A 796 -1.75 -23.18 -16.33
N GLY A 797 -1.27 -22.03 -15.82
CA GLY A 797 -2.13 -20.89 -15.47
C GLY A 797 -2.79 -20.99 -14.10
N ASN A 798 -2.23 -21.78 -13.18
CA ASN A 798 -2.66 -21.94 -11.78
C ASN A 798 -4.18 -22.13 -11.58
N LEU A 799 -4.80 -22.90 -12.48
CA LEU A 799 -6.24 -23.08 -12.52
C LEU A 799 -6.71 -24.04 -11.43
N ALA A 800 -7.79 -23.67 -10.74
CA ALA A 800 -8.38 -24.54 -9.72
C ALA A 800 -8.81 -25.90 -10.26
N ASP A 801 -9.32 -25.94 -11.50
CA ASP A 801 -9.92 -27.14 -12.11
C ASP A 801 -8.98 -27.89 -13.08
N PHE A 802 -7.74 -27.43 -13.28
CA PHE A 802 -6.75 -28.16 -14.10
C PHE A 802 -6.40 -29.50 -13.44
N VAL A 803 -6.39 -30.58 -14.22
CA VAL A 803 -6.15 -31.94 -13.71
C VAL A 803 -4.73 -32.37 -14.08
N MET A 804 -3.94 -32.74 -13.07
CA MET A 804 -2.57 -33.22 -13.22
C MET A 804 -2.31 -34.49 -12.41
N ILE A 805 -1.18 -35.14 -12.69
CA ILE A 805 -0.62 -36.19 -11.84
C ILE A 805 0.37 -35.52 -10.88
N ASP A 806 0.15 -35.67 -9.58
CA ASP A 806 1.02 -35.11 -8.55
C ASP A 806 2.30 -35.95 -8.34
N LYS A 807 3.14 -35.52 -7.40
CA LYS A 807 4.38 -36.19 -6.99
C LYS A 807 4.21 -37.64 -6.53
N ASP A 808 3.03 -38.05 -6.08
CA ASP A 808 2.73 -39.38 -5.57
C ASP A 808 2.07 -40.27 -6.65
N GLY A 809 1.81 -39.71 -7.83
CA GLY A 809 1.11 -40.39 -8.91
C GLY A 809 -0.41 -40.30 -8.82
N ALA A 810 -0.95 -39.50 -7.90
CA ALA A 810 -2.39 -39.32 -7.76
C ALA A 810 -2.91 -38.29 -8.77
N VAL A 811 -4.14 -38.51 -9.23
CA VAL A 811 -4.87 -37.53 -10.05
C VAL A 811 -5.39 -36.43 -9.13
N LYS A 812 -5.00 -35.20 -9.40
CA LYS A 812 -5.35 -34.01 -8.60
C LYS A 812 -5.84 -32.89 -9.48
N LYS A 813 -6.85 -32.17 -9.01
CA LYS A 813 -7.15 -30.83 -9.47
C LYS A 813 -6.13 -29.83 -8.90
N GLY A 814 -5.95 -28.70 -9.57
CA GLY A 814 -5.08 -27.62 -9.09
C GLY A 814 -5.44 -27.14 -7.69
N SER A 815 -6.73 -27.07 -7.35
CA SER A 815 -7.18 -26.69 -5.99
C SER A 815 -6.88 -27.73 -4.91
N GLU A 816 -6.50 -28.95 -5.30
CA GLU A 816 -6.15 -30.04 -4.37
C GLU A 816 -4.64 -30.16 -4.14
N ILE A 817 -3.83 -29.38 -4.87
CA ILE A 817 -2.41 -29.20 -4.59
C ILE A 817 -2.30 -28.13 -3.51
N ASP A 818 -1.65 -28.45 -2.40
CA ASP A 818 -1.47 -27.52 -1.28
C ASP A 818 -0.46 -26.42 -1.61
N TYR A 819 -0.67 -25.24 -1.06
CA TYR A 819 0.34 -24.20 -0.93
C TYR A 819 0.19 -23.56 0.45
N ASN A 820 1.06 -23.93 1.38
CA ASN A 820 1.09 -23.42 2.76
C ASN A 820 -0.27 -23.50 3.47
N GLY A 821 -1.03 -24.59 3.25
CA GLY A 821 -2.36 -24.78 3.84
C GLY A 821 -3.53 -24.19 3.03
N ALA A 822 -3.26 -23.53 1.91
CA ALA A 822 -4.27 -23.00 0.99
C ALA A 822 -4.36 -23.84 -0.30
N PRO A 823 -5.49 -23.77 -1.04
CA PRO A 823 -5.55 -24.31 -2.40
C PRO A 823 -4.52 -23.62 -3.31
N GLY A 824 -3.63 -24.42 -3.93
CA GLY A 824 -2.62 -23.95 -4.86
C GLY A 824 -3.26 -23.28 -6.07
N GLY A 825 -4.02 -24.05 -6.85
CA GLY A 825 -4.78 -23.55 -8.00
C GLY A 825 -6.06 -22.84 -7.56
N TYR A 826 -6.25 -21.60 -7.98
CA TYR A 826 -7.39 -20.76 -7.58
C TYR A 826 -8.17 -20.18 -8.77
N ALA A 827 -7.54 -19.99 -9.92
CA ALA A 827 -8.13 -19.24 -11.03
C ALA A 827 -9.13 -20.05 -11.87
N ALA A 828 -9.99 -19.34 -12.61
CA ALA A 828 -10.84 -19.92 -13.64
C ALA A 828 -10.18 -19.88 -15.02
N ASP A 829 -9.48 -18.81 -15.34
CA ASP A 829 -8.75 -18.60 -16.60
C ASP A 829 -7.29 -18.19 -16.31
N PRO A 830 -6.31 -18.57 -17.15
CA PRO A 830 -4.92 -18.19 -16.96
C PRO A 830 -4.68 -16.69 -16.98
N THR A 831 -5.59 -15.91 -17.59
CA THR A 831 -5.54 -14.44 -17.57
C THR A 831 -5.86 -13.84 -16.21
N GLU A 832 -6.34 -14.63 -15.25
CA GLU A 832 -6.53 -14.17 -13.86
C GLU A 832 -5.24 -14.36 -13.02
N VAL A 833 -4.17 -14.88 -13.63
CA VAL A 833 -2.94 -15.27 -12.96
C VAL A 833 -1.76 -14.54 -13.57
N VAL A 834 -1.08 -13.75 -12.75
CA VAL A 834 0.18 -13.09 -13.09
C VAL A 834 1.31 -13.85 -12.42
N ASN A 835 2.04 -14.65 -13.20
CA ASN A 835 3.19 -15.42 -12.73
C ASN A 835 4.46 -14.56 -12.77
N TYR A 836 5.31 -14.72 -11.78
CA TYR A 836 6.59 -14.01 -11.68
C TYR A 836 7.58 -14.76 -10.79
N VAL A 837 8.86 -14.42 -10.94
CA VAL A 837 9.96 -14.92 -10.08
C VAL A 837 10.88 -13.80 -9.60
N SER A 838 10.61 -12.56 -9.98
CA SER A 838 11.24 -11.34 -9.44
C SER A 838 10.25 -10.18 -9.56
N LYS A 839 10.28 -9.28 -8.58
CA LYS A 839 9.49 -8.03 -8.52
C LYS A 839 10.33 -6.98 -7.78
N HIS A 840 9.89 -5.73 -7.73
CA HIS A 840 10.57 -4.65 -7.02
C HIS A 840 10.80 -4.96 -5.54
N ASP A 841 9.80 -5.55 -4.88
CA ASP A 841 9.79 -5.97 -3.49
C ASP A 841 10.46 -7.33 -3.28
N ASN A 842 11.01 -7.53 -2.08
CA ASN A 842 11.90 -8.65 -1.74
C ASN A 842 13.18 -8.66 -2.59
N GLN A 843 14.03 -9.67 -2.36
CA GLN A 843 15.30 -9.78 -3.09
C GLN A 843 15.08 -10.04 -4.59
N THR A 844 15.99 -9.53 -5.41
CA THR A 844 16.06 -9.87 -6.84
C THR A 844 16.23 -11.37 -7.05
N LEU A 845 15.85 -11.89 -8.23
CA LEU A 845 16.08 -13.29 -8.59
C LEU A 845 17.57 -13.67 -8.52
N TRP A 846 18.47 -12.77 -8.93
CA TRP A 846 19.91 -13.02 -8.87
C TRP A 846 20.42 -13.14 -7.43
N ASP A 847 19.97 -12.26 -6.53
CA ASP A 847 20.35 -12.29 -5.12
C ASP A 847 19.80 -13.56 -4.44
N MET A 848 18.59 -14.00 -4.80
CA MET A 848 18.03 -15.28 -4.33
C MET A 848 18.83 -16.48 -4.81
N ILE A 849 19.22 -16.53 -6.09
CA ILE A 849 20.10 -17.57 -6.60
C ILE A 849 21.45 -17.52 -5.88
N SER A 850 21.96 -16.33 -5.60
CA SER A 850 23.24 -16.15 -4.89
C SER A 850 23.16 -16.65 -3.44
N TYR A 851 22.03 -16.47 -2.76
CA TYR A 851 21.78 -17.09 -1.45
C TYR A 851 21.69 -18.62 -1.53
N LYS A 852 20.99 -19.15 -2.54
CA LYS A 852 20.48 -20.53 -2.53
C LYS A 852 21.32 -21.52 -3.33
N ALA A 853 22.05 -21.07 -4.33
CA ALA A 853 22.87 -21.94 -5.16
C ALA A 853 23.94 -22.65 -4.32
N SER A 854 24.19 -23.91 -4.68
CA SER A 854 25.30 -24.67 -4.10
C SER A 854 26.64 -23.99 -4.41
N GLN A 855 27.63 -24.23 -3.55
CA GLN A 855 28.96 -23.64 -3.71
C GLN A 855 29.63 -24.09 -5.02
N GLU A 856 29.41 -25.32 -5.47
CA GLU A 856 29.93 -25.82 -6.75
C GLU A 856 29.20 -25.32 -7.99
N ALA A 857 28.06 -24.62 -7.85
CA ALA A 857 27.37 -24.00 -8.98
C ALA A 857 28.16 -22.76 -9.44
N ASP A 858 28.91 -22.92 -10.53
CA ASP A 858 29.73 -21.86 -11.11
C ASP A 858 28.89 -20.71 -11.70
N LEU A 859 29.57 -19.64 -12.09
CA LEU A 859 28.92 -18.42 -12.59
C LEU A 859 28.02 -18.71 -13.80
N ALA A 860 28.50 -19.48 -14.78
CA ALA A 860 27.72 -19.83 -15.97
C ALA A 860 26.47 -20.66 -15.63
N THR A 861 26.57 -21.55 -14.64
CA THR A 861 25.42 -22.29 -14.12
C THR A 861 24.40 -21.36 -13.47
N ARG A 862 24.83 -20.36 -12.70
CA ARG A 862 23.92 -19.38 -12.06
C ARG A 862 23.21 -18.49 -13.09
N VAL A 863 23.88 -18.09 -14.17
CA VAL A 863 23.24 -17.40 -15.30
C VAL A 863 22.14 -18.28 -15.92
N ARG A 864 22.40 -19.58 -16.07
CA ARG A 864 21.39 -20.53 -16.56
C ARG A 864 20.27 -20.77 -15.54
N MET A 865 20.55 -20.80 -14.23
CA MET A 865 19.54 -20.88 -13.18
C MET A 865 18.55 -19.70 -13.27
N GLN A 866 19.06 -18.48 -13.52
CA GLN A 866 18.23 -17.30 -13.76
C GLN A 866 17.28 -17.54 -14.94
N ALA A 867 17.82 -17.93 -16.10
CA ALA A 867 17.02 -18.14 -17.30
C ALA A 867 16.04 -19.32 -17.18
N VAL A 868 16.45 -20.42 -16.53
CA VAL A 868 15.58 -21.57 -16.22
C VAL A 868 14.43 -21.16 -15.32
N SER A 869 14.68 -20.31 -14.33
CA SER A 869 13.64 -19.76 -13.45
C SER A 869 12.63 -18.94 -14.25
N LEU A 870 13.13 -18.00 -15.07
CA LEU A 870 12.29 -17.14 -15.92
C LEU A 870 11.53 -17.93 -16.99
N ALA A 871 12.07 -19.03 -17.49
CA ALA A 871 11.41 -19.88 -18.49
C ALA A 871 10.08 -20.47 -17.97
N THR A 872 9.98 -20.76 -16.68
CA THR A 872 8.73 -21.24 -16.06
C THR A 872 7.61 -20.19 -16.16
N VAL A 873 7.95 -18.91 -16.11
CA VAL A 873 7.03 -17.78 -16.27
C VAL A 873 6.75 -17.54 -17.76
N MET A 874 7.80 -17.33 -18.54
CA MET A 874 7.69 -16.91 -19.95
C MET A 874 7.02 -17.96 -20.84
N LEU A 875 7.23 -19.25 -20.56
CA LEU A 875 6.66 -20.35 -21.34
C LEU A 875 5.39 -20.94 -20.70
N GLY A 876 4.89 -20.33 -19.62
CA GLY A 876 3.62 -20.69 -18.98
C GLY A 876 2.39 -19.99 -19.60
N GLN A 877 1.20 -20.51 -19.34
CA GLN A 877 -0.07 -20.00 -19.86
C GLN A 877 -0.55 -18.72 -19.17
N GLY A 878 -0.18 -18.53 -17.89
CA GLY A 878 -0.50 -17.31 -17.14
C GLY A 878 0.16 -16.07 -17.76
N ILE A 879 -0.31 -14.88 -17.38
CA ILE A 879 0.35 -13.63 -17.75
C ILE A 879 1.77 -13.64 -17.19
N ALA A 880 2.74 -13.25 -18.01
CA ALA A 880 4.15 -13.20 -17.61
C ALA A 880 4.48 -11.82 -17.05
N PHE A 881 5.07 -11.78 -15.87
CA PHE A 881 5.54 -10.57 -15.23
C PHE A 881 6.98 -10.76 -14.76
N ASP A 882 7.78 -9.70 -14.89
CA ASP A 882 9.15 -9.70 -14.44
C ASP A 882 9.66 -8.30 -14.09
N GLN A 883 10.66 -8.26 -13.22
CA GLN A 883 11.32 -7.06 -12.75
C GLN A 883 12.27 -6.49 -13.82
N GLN A 884 12.33 -5.16 -13.94
CA GLN A 884 13.36 -4.47 -14.70
C GLN A 884 14.75 -4.93 -14.27
N GLY A 885 15.54 -5.43 -15.24
CA GLY A 885 16.92 -5.84 -15.06
C GLY A 885 17.11 -7.33 -14.73
N SER A 886 16.04 -8.13 -14.60
CA SER A 886 16.18 -9.60 -14.50
C SER A 886 16.98 -10.20 -15.66
N GLU A 887 16.85 -9.64 -16.86
CA GLU A 887 17.61 -9.95 -18.08
C GLU A 887 19.08 -9.50 -18.02
N LEU A 888 19.41 -8.65 -17.05
CA LEU A 888 20.75 -8.13 -16.75
C LEU A 888 21.33 -8.75 -15.47
N LEU A 889 20.71 -9.82 -14.95
CA LEU A 889 21.08 -10.45 -13.69
C LEU A 889 21.02 -9.47 -12.51
N ARG A 890 20.14 -8.46 -12.56
CA ARG A 890 20.09 -7.35 -11.60
C ARG A 890 20.21 -7.83 -10.17
N SER A 891 21.11 -7.18 -9.44
CA SER A 891 21.28 -7.33 -8.00
C SER A 891 20.96 -6.02 -7.31
N LYS A 892 20.49 -6.12 -6.06
CA LYS A 892 20.39 -5.00 -5.12
C LYS A 892 21.37 -5.17 -3.96
N SER A 893 22.48 -5.87 -4.21
CA SER A 893 23.46 -6.28 -3.21
C SER A 893 22.81 -6.95 -2.01
N PHE A 894 21.88 -7.87 -2.28
CA PHE A 894 21.06 -8.61 -1.30
C PHE A 894 19.97 -7.82 -0.56
N THR A 895 19.79 -6.54 -0.85
CA THR A 895 18.73 -5.73 -0.21
C THR A 895 17.37 -6.36 -0.46
N ARG A 896 16.66 -6.72 0.62
CA ARG A 896 15.32 -7.31 0.55
C ARG A 896 14.27 -6.26 0.21
N ASP A 897 14.27 -5.17 0.96
CA ASP A 897 13.31 -4.08 0.76
C ASP A 897 14.07 -2.78 0.51
N SER A 898 13.97 -2.29 -0.73
CA SER A 898 14.87 -1.28 -1.29
C SER A 898 14.15 0.02 -1.68
N TYR A 899 12.95 0.22 -1.14
CA TYR A 899 12.11 1.38 -1.43
C TYR A 899 12.83 2.72 -1.25
N ASP A 900 13.65 2.82 -0.21
CA ASP A 900 14.42 4.01 0.17
C ASP A 900 15.92 3.71 0.22
N SER A 901 16.39 2.78 -0.61
CA SER A 901 17.82 2.41 -0.69
C SER A 901 18.58 3.16 -1.77
N GLY A 902 17.99 4.23 -2.31
CA GLY A 902 18.65 5.18 -3.20
C GLY A 902 19.04 4.61 -4.57
N ASP A 903 19.63 5.49 -5.39
CA ASP A 903 20.19 5.14 -6.69
C ASP A 903 21.30 4.06 -6.57
N TRP A 904 21.99 3.97 -5.42
CA TRP A 904 23.12 3.06 -5.21
C TRP A 904 22.75 1.58 -5.26
N PHE A 905 21.81 1.15 -4.40
CA PHE A 905 21.40 -0.25 -4.33
C PHE A 905 20.44 -0.63 -5.46
N ASN A 906 19.72 0.34 -6.05
CA ASN A 906 18.76 0.07 -7.12
C ASN A 906 19.32 0.21 -8.54
N ARG A 907 20.60 0.56 -8.70
CA ARG A 907 21.27 0.74 -10.00
C ARG A 907 21.00 -0.39 -10.99
N VAL A 908 20.64 -0.01 -12.21
CA VAL A 908 20.65 -0.87 -13.40
C VAL A 908 21.65 -0.29 -14.39
N ASP A 909 22.64 -1.09 -14.80
CA ASP A 909 23.70 -0.63 -15.68
C ASP A 909 23.48 -1.04 -17.15
N TYR A 910 22.90 -0.12 -17.92
CA TYR A 910 22.70 -0.32 -19.36
C TYR A 910 23.99 -0.23 -20.20
N SER A 911 25.13 0.14 -19.60
CA SER A 911 26.46 0.01 -20.23
C SER A 911 27.07 -1.39 -20.09
N LEU A 912 26.38 -2.27 -19.35
CA LEU A 912 26.67 -3.69 -19.20
C LEU A 912 28.02 -4.00 -18.52
N GLN A 913 28.52 -3.13 -17.63
CA GLN A 913 29.80 -3.41 -16.96
C GLN A 913 29.65 -4.42 -15.83
N ASP A 914 28.55 -4.34 -15.08
CA ASP A 914 28.21 -5.25 -13.99
C ASP A 914 26.70 -5.23 -13.68
N ASN A 915 26.23 -6.14 -12.83
CA ASN A 915 24.82 -6.27 -12.44
C ASN A 915 24.47 -5.59 -11.09
N ASN A 916 25.34 -4.74 -10.55
CA ASN A 916 25.23 -4.11 -9.24
C ASN A 916 25.36 -5.06 -8.02
N TYR A 917 25.88 -6.26 -8.20
CA TYR A 917 26.14 -7.20 -7.10
C TYR A 917 27.41 -6.83 -6.32
N ASN A 918 27.38 -7.07 -5.00
CA ASN A 918 28.51 -6.84 -4.10
C ASN A 918 28.99 -5.37 -4.10
N VAL A 919 28.05 -4.44 -3.98
CA VAL A 919 28.33 -2.99 -3.88
C VAL A 919 28.33 -2.46 -2.44
N GLY A 920 28.32 -3.35 -1.46
CA GLY A 920 28.25 -3.07 -0.02
C GLY A 920 27.18 -3.93 0.65
N MET A 921 27.26 -4.07 1.98
CA MET A 921 26.20 -4.72 2.76
C MET A 921 24.88 -3.92 2.62
N PRO A 922 23.72 -4.61 2.52
CA PRO A 922 22.41 -3.96 2.44
C PRO A 922 22.01 -3.27 3.75
N ARG A 923 20.89 -2.53 3.78
CA ARG A 923 20.49 -1.73 4.96
C ARG A 923 20.40 -2.56 6.24
N ILE A 924 21.09 -2.12 7.30
CA ILE A 924 21.19 -2.89 8.55
C ILE A 924 19.85 -3.04 9.28
N SER A 925 18.94 -2.08 9.10
CA SER A 925 17.64 -2.03 9.78
C SER A 925 16.73 -3.21 9.43
N ASP A 926 16.88 -3.80 8.25
CA ASP A 926 16.04 -4.91 7.76
C ASP A 926 16.88 -6.15 7.41
N ASP A 927 18.06 -5.95 6.81
CA ASP A 927 18.92 -7.05 6.39
C ASP A 927 20.07 -7.35 7.36
N GLY A 928 20.20 -6.61 8.47
CA GLY A 928 21.26 -6.84 9.46
C GLY A 928 21.27 -8.28 10.02
N SER A 929 20.09 -8.90 10.16
CA SER A 929 19.95 -10.30 10.56
C SER A 929 20.46 -11.30 9.51
N ASN A 930 20.61 -10.87 8.26
CA ASN A 930 21.07 -11.67 7.12
C ASN A 930 22.57 -11.52 6.86
N TYR A 931 23.28 -10.64 7.57
CA TYR A 931 24.68 -10.33 7.30
C TYR A 931 25.63 -11.54 7.38
N ASP A 932 25.40 -12.48 8.32
CA ASP A 932 26.21 -13.69 8.44
C ASP A 932 26.08 -14.56 7.18
N VAL A 933 24.84 -14.84 6.76
CA VAL A 933 24.59 -15.67 5.57
C VAL A 933 25.07 -14.95 4.30
N ILE A 934 24.87 -13.64 4.16
CA ILE A 934 25.44 -12.82 3.07
C ILE A 934 26.95 -12.99 3.03
N THR A 935 27.62 -12.86 4.18
CA THR A 935 29.08 -12.95 4.27
C THR A 935 29.59 -14.30 3.79
N ARG A 936 28.87 -15.38 4.11
CA ARG A 936 29.22 -16.75 3.70
C ARG A 936 29.01 -17.00 2.22
N VAL A 937 27.99 -16.41 1.59
CA VAL A 937 27.62 -16.71 0.20
C VAL A 937 28.17 -15.73 -0.83
N LYS A 938 28.46 -14.47 -0.45
CA LYS A 938 28.62 -13.38 -1.43
C LYS A 938 29.78 -13.59 -2.42
N GLU A 939 30.87 -14.24 -1.98
CA GLU A 939 32.11 -14.40 -2.76
C GLU A 939 32.29 -15.81 -3.34
N MET A 940 31.24 -16.62 -3.41
CA MET A 940 31.34 -18.00 -3.95
C MET A 940 31.70 -18.05 -5.43
N VAL A 941 31.28 -17.06 -6.21
CA VAL A 941 31.60 -16.89 -7.63
C VAL A 941 31.92 -15.42 -7.93
N ALA A 942 32.50 -15.15 -9.09
CA ALA A 942 32.73 -13.77 -9.53
C ALA A 942 31.41 -13.03 -9.79
N THR A 943 31.43 -11.70 -9.60
CA THR A 943 30.34 -10.81 -10.04
C THR A 943 30.16 -10.90 -11.56
N PRO A 944 28.92 -11.01 -12.08
CA PRO A 944 28.65 -10.97 -13.52
C PRO A 944 29.23 -9.71 -14.19
N GLY A 945 29.94 -9.89 -15.30
CA GLY A 945 30.40 -8.80 -16.16
C GLY A 945 29.65 -8.75 -17.49
N GLU A 946 30.17 -7.98 -18.43
CA GLU A 946 29.56 -7.76 -19.76
C GLU A 946 29.21 -9.06 -20.51
N ALA A 947 30.04 -10.11 -20.37
CA ALA A 947 29.81 -11.39 -21.04
C ALA A 947 28.55 -12.10 -20.50
N GLU A 948 28.42 -12.18 -19.18
CA GLU A 948 27.27 -12.81 -18.52
C GLU A 948 25.99 -12.01 -18.74
N LEU A 949 26.07 -10.67 -18.68
CA LEU A 949 24.92 -9.79 -18.95
C LEU A 949 24.41 -9.97 -20.39
N LYS A 950 25.31 -9.95 -21.39
CA LYS A 950 24.93 -10.19 -22.79
C LYS A 950 24.35 -11.58 -23.01
N GLN A 951 24.90 -12.59 -22.34
CA GLN A 951 24.38 -13.95 -22.39
C GLN A 951 22.96 -14.02 -21.82
N MET A 952 22.72 -13.41 -20.65
CA MET A 952 21.39 -13.40 -20.03
C MET A 952 20.38 -12.62 -20.87
N ILE A 953 20.76 -11.48 -21.47
CA ILE A 953 19.90 -10.74 -22.41
C ILE A 953 19.48 -11.64 -23.57
N ALA A 954 20.41 -12.40 -24.16
CA ALA A 954 20.11 -13.30 -25.27
C ALA A 954 19.14 -14.42 -24.83
N PHE A 955 19.36 -15.04 -23.67
CA PHE A 955 18.44 -16.02 -23.11
C PHE A 955 17.05 -15.43 -22.84
N TYR A 956 16.98 -14.22 -22.32
CA TYR A 956 15.71 -13.53 -22.05
C TYR A 956 14.91 -13.23 -23.32
N GLN A 957 15.59 -12.70 -24.33
CA GLN A 957 15.00 -12.41 -25.64
C GLN A 957 14.56 -13.69 -26.33
N GLU A 958 15.34 -14.78 -26.25
CA GLU A 958 14.94 -16.09 -26.74
C GLU A 958 13.63 -16.56 -26.08
N LEU A 959 13.49 -16.46 -24.75
CA LEU A 959 12.28 -16.88 -24.02
C LEU A 959 11.03 -16.06 -24.41
N THR A 960 11.18 -14.74 -24.51
CA THR A 960 10.07 -13.86 -24.92
C THR A 960 9.69 -14.04 -26.39
N GLU A 961 10.67 -14.32 -27.26
CA GLU A 961 10.42 -14.65 -28.68
C GLU A 961 9.70 -15.97 -28.82
N LEU A 962 10.07 -16.98 -28.03
CA LEU A 962 9.39 -18.27 -27.96
C LEU A 962 7.94 -18.11 -27.48
N ARG A 963 7.70 -17.31 -26.43
CA ARG A 963 6.36 -17.05 -25.89
C ARG A 963 5.40 -16.53 -26.97
N LYS A 964 5.84 -15.56 -27.77
CA LYS A 964 5.01 -14.98 -28.86
C LYS A 964 5.05 -15.80 -30.15
N SER A 965 5.87 -16.85 -30.22
CA SER A 965 6.08 -17.59 -31.46
C SER A 965 4.85 -18.37 -31.89
N SER A 966 4.00 -18.81 -30.95
CA SER A 966 2.81 -19.62 -31.20
C SER A 966 1.64 -19.23 -30.28
N PRO A 967 0.38 -19.22 -30.78
CA PRO A 967 -0.81 -19.03 -29.94
C PRO A 967 -0.98 -20.08 -28.84
N LEU A 968 -0.33 -21.24 -28.97
CA LEU A 968 -0.44 -22.35 -28.02
C LEU A 968 0.20 -22.04 -26.66
N PHE A 969 1.11 -21.07 -26.56
CA PHE A 969 1.62 -20.59 -25.28
C PHE A 969 0.62 -19.68 -24.54
N THR A 970 -0.36 -19.12 -25.25
CA THR A 970 -1.22 -18.03 -24.74
C THR A 970 -2.69 -18.30 -25.07
N LEU A 971 -3.17 -19.47 -24.64
CA LEU A 971 -4.52 -19.96 -24.96
C LEU A 971 -5.64 -19.08 -24.38
N GLY A 972 -5.38 -18.42 -23.24
CA GLY A 972 -6.27 -17.46 -22.61
C GLY A 972 -7.46 -18.05 -21.86
N ASP A 973 -8.22 -18.96 -22.47
CA ASP A 973 -9.36 -19.61 -21.82
C ASP A 973 -8.93 -20.85 -21.03
N GLY A 974 -9.32 -20.96 -19.76
CA GLY A 974 -8.98 -22.09 -18.88
C GLY A 974 -9.48 -23.42 -19.43
N SER A 975 -10.65 -23.43 -20.07
CA SER A 975 -11.16 -24.63 -20.75
C SER A 975 -10.34 -25.06 -21.97
N ALA A 976 -9.66 -24.12 -22.65
CA ALA A 976 -8.76 -24.43 -23.75
C ALA A 976 -7.44 -24.99 -23.21
N VAL A 977 -6.92 -24.42 -22.12
CA VAL A 977 -5.77 -24.94 -21.38
C VAL A 977 -6.02 -26.38 -20.95
N MET A 978 -7.12 -26.67 -20.26
CA MET A 978 -7.46 -28.03 -19.80
C MET A 978 -7.61 -29.06 -20.92
N LYS A 979 -7.96 -28.64 -22.14
CA LYS A 979 -8.11 -29.53 -23.31
C LYS A 979 -6.81 -29.81 -24.03
N ARG A 980 -5.77 -28.99 -23.81
CA ARG A 980 -4.56 -28.97 -24.64
C ARG A 980 -3.28 -29.18 -23.86
N VAL A 981 -3.21 -28.66 -22.64
CA VAL A 981 -2.00 -28.70 -21.81
C VAL A 981 -1.98 -29.99 -20.99
N ASP A 982 -0.85 -30.70 -21.03
CA ASP A 982 -0.57 -31.85 -20.19
C ASP A 982 0.90 -31.81 -19.72
N PHE A 983 1.23 -32.63 -18.71
CA PHE A 983 2.59 -32.77 -18.22
C PHE A 983 3.07 -34.22 -18.29
N ARG A 984 4.35 -34.36 -18.59
CA ARG A 984 5.10 -35.61 -18.60
C ARG A 984 6.13 -35.62 -17.48
N ASN A 985 6.83 -36.74 -17.27
CA ASN A 985 7.76 -36.88 -16.14
C ASN A 985 7.11 -36.50 -14.79
N THR A 986 5.93 -37.05 -14.48
CA THR A 986 5.17 -36.83 -13.23
C THR A 986 5.16 -38.10 -12.37
N GLY A 987 4.60 -38.03 -11.16
CA GLY A 987 4.49 -39.18 -10.26
C GLY A 987 5.76 -39.49 -9.45
N SER A 988 5.74 -40.63 -8.75
CA SER A 988 6.80 -41.02 -7.82
C SER A 988 8.13 -41.37 -8.49
N ASP A 989 8.08 -41.72 -9.78
CA ASP A 989 9.25 -42.13 -10.58
C ASP A 989 9.82 -40.97 -11.41
N GLN A 990 9.33 -39.74 -11.20
CA GLN A 990 9.82 -38.58 -11.93
C GLN A 990 11.32 -38.33 -11.71
N GLN A 991 11.98 -37.89 -12.77
CA GLN A 991 13.32 -37.30 -12.68
C GLN A 991 13.17 -35.90 -12.08
N ALA A 992 13.67 -35.69 -10.87
CA ALA A 992 13.59 -34.40 -10.19
C ALA A 992 14.28 -33.29 -11.02
N GLY A 993 13.71 -32.08 -10.96
CA GLY A 993 14.19 -30.91 -11.71
C GLY A 993 13.82 -30.87 -13.19
N LEU A 994 13.23 -31.94 -13.75
CA LEU A 994 12.83 -31.99 -15.16
C LEU A 994 11.34 -31.71 -15.33
N LEU A 995 11.00 -30.57 -15.92
CA LEU A 995 9.63 -30.19 -16.25
C LEU A 995 9.39 -30.41 -17.74
N VAL A 996 8.33 -31.14 -18.09
CA VAL A 996 7.98 -31.43 -19.48
C VAL A 996 6.50 -31.12 -19.66
N MET A 997 6.20 -30.02 -20.34
CA MET A 997 4.84 -29.61 -20.68
C MET A 997 4.57 -29.89 -22.14
N THR A 998 3.41 -30.45 -22.46
CA THR A 998 2.94 -30.62 -23.84
C THR A 998 1.72 -29.73 -24.07
N VAL A 999 1.61 -29.11 -25.25
CA VAL A 999 0.39 -28.40 -25.67
C VAL A 999 -0.06 -28.95 -27.01
N ASP A 1000 -1.27 -29.50 -27.03
CA ASP A 1000 -1.89 -30.15 -28.18
C ASP A 1000 -2.46 -29.13 -29.18
N ASP A 1001 -2.17 -29.32 -30.46
CA ASP A 1001 -2.90 -28.71 -31.58
C ASP A 1001 -3.43 -29.75 -32.59
N GLY A 1002 -3.44 -31.02 -32.20
CA GLY A 1002 -3.98 -32.11 -32.99
C GLY A 1002 -5.50 -32.15 -32.99
N VAL A 1003 -6.05 -33.05 -33.82
CA VAL A 1003 -7.50 -33.18 -34.05
C VAL A 1003 -8.32 -33.43 -32.78
N LYS A 1004 -7.72 -33.95 -31.70
CA LYS A 1004 -8.41 -34.21 -30.42
C LYS A 1004 -8.60 -32.95 -29.57
N ALA A 1005 -7.72 -31.96 -29.70
CA ALA A 1005 -7.85 -30.66 -29.04
C ALA A 1005 -8.96 -29.78 -29.66
N GLY A 1006 -9.36 -30.07 -30.90
CA GLY A 1006 -10.32 -29.30 -31.68
C GLY A 1006 -9.67 -28.74 -32.95
N ALA A 1007 -10.06 -27.53 -33.35
CA ALA A 1007 -9.44 -26.88 -34.50
C ALA A 1007 -7.97 -26.54 -34.22
N SER A 1008 -7.13 -26.62 -35.25
CA SER A 1008 -5.75 -26.12 -35.18
C SER A 1008 -5.76 -24.60 -34.96
N LEU A 1009 -5.01 -24.17 -33.95
CA LEU A 1009 -4.77 -22.77 -33.59
C LEU A 1009 -3.46 -22.26 -34.21
N ASP A 1010 -2.54 -23.16 -34.57
CA ASP A 1010 -1.28 -22.85 -35.21
C ASP A 1010 -1.08 -23.73 -36.45
N SER A 1011 -1.31 -23.17 -37.64
CA SER A 1011 -1.21 -23.90 -38.91
C SER A 1011 0.18 -24.48 -39.24
N ARG A 1012 1.19 -24.19 -38.42
CA ARG A 1012 2.55 -24.72 -38.60
C ARG A 1012 2.78 -25.97 -37.75
N LEU A 1013 2.00 -26.18 -36.68
CA LEU A 1013 2.31 -27.12 -35.61
C LEU A 1013 1.09 -27.98 -35.27
N ASP A 1014 1.27 -29.29 -35.12
CA ASP A 1014 0.27 -30.17 -34.50
C ASP A 1014 0.42 -30.24 -32.97
N GLY A 1015 1.48 -29.65 -32.41
CA GLY A 1015 1.69 -29.51 -30.98
C GLY A 1015 3.10 -29.02 -30.63
N LEU A 1016 3.30 -28.67 -29.37
CA LEU A 1016 4.60 -28.27 -28.83
C LEU A 1016 4.93 -29.01 -27.53
N VAL A 1017 6.22 -29.16 -27.26
CA VAL A 1017 6.77 -29.69 -26.02
C VAL A 1017 7.73 -28.65 -25.45
N VAL A 1018 7.45 -28.16 -24.24
CA VAL A 1018 8.39 -27.36 -23.45
C VAL A 1018 9.10 -28.28 -22.49
N VAL A 1019 10.43 -28.27 -22.52
CA VAL A 1019 11.27 -29.04 -21.62
C VAL A 1019 12.22 -28.11 -20.89
N ILE A 1020 12.08 -28.05 -19.57
CA ILE A 1020 12.97 -27.30 -18.68
C ILE A 1020 13.74 -28.31 -17.84
N ASN A 1021 15.05 -28.42 -18.07
CA ASN A 1021 15.94 -29.26 -17.28
C ASN A 1021 16.63 -28.41 -16.21
N ALA A 1022 15.97 -28.20 -15.08
CA ALA A 1022 16.50 -27.49 -13.91
C ALA A 1022 17.35 -28.42 -13.02
N ALA A 1023 18.31 -29.11 -13.63
CA ALA A 1023 19.17 -30.07 -12.95
C ALA A 1023 20.61 -30.00 -13.49
N PRO A 1024 21.62 -30.41 -12.68
CA PRO A 1024 23.03 -30.44 -13.09
C PRO A 1024 23.37 -31.61 -14.01
N GLU A 1025 22.44 -32.53 -14.25
CA GLU A 1025 22.63 -33.72 -15.06
C GLU A 1025 21.92 -33.58 -16.41
N SER A 1026 22.48 -34.23 -17.45
CA SER A 1026 21.74 -34.42 -18.70
C SER A 1026 20.52 -35.32 -18.48
N ARG A 1027 19.43 -35.04 -19.20
CA ARG A 1027 18.17 -35.79 -19.13
C ARG A 1027 17.78 -36.30 -20.50
N THR A 1028 17.20 -37.49 -20.55
CA THR A 1028 16.74 -38.10 -21.80
C THR A 1028 15.24 -38.38 -21.74
N LEU A 1029 14.52 -37.94 -22.77
CA LEU A 1029 13.09 -38.14 -22.96
C LEU A 1029 12.85 -39.25 -23.98
N ASN A 1030 12.25 -40.34 -23.51
CA ASN A 1030 11.86 -41.48 -24.35
C ASN A 1030 10.37 -41.46 -24.74
N GLU A 1031 9.59 -40.56 -24.14
CA GLU A 1031 8.12 -40.56 -24.25
C GLU A 1031 7.59 -40.09 -25.61
N PHE A 1032 8.46 -39.55 -26.45
CA PHE A 1032 8.16 -39.09 -27.80
C PHE A 1032 8.86 -39.94 -28.86
N ALA A 1033 9.36 -41.13 -28.49
CA ALA A 1033 10.00 -42.03 -29.43
C ALA A 1033 9.02 -42.40 -30.57
N GLY A 1034 9.48 -42.26 -31.82
CA GLY A 1034 8.67 -42.42 -33.01
C GLY A 1034 7.91 -41.17 -33.49
N GLU A 1035 7.87 -40.11 -32.68
CA GLU A 1035 7.34 -38.80 -33.11
C GLU A 1035 8.42 -37.98 -33.81
N THR A 1036 8.02 -37.13 -34.77
CA THR A 1036 8.94 -36.25 -35.50
C THR A 1036 8.97 -34.86 -34.86
N LEU A 1037 9.69 -34.73 -33.75
CA LEU A 1037 9.91 -33.43 -33.10
C LEU A 1037 11.10 -32.69 -33.75
N GLN A 1038 11.00 -31.36 -33.80
CA GLN A 1038 12.06 -30.45 -34.23
C GLN A 1038 12.31 -29.41 -33.16
N LEU A 1039 13.57 -28.99 -32.97
CA LEU A 1039 13.86 -27.85 -32.11
C LEU A 1039 13.27 -26.58 -32.74
N SER A 1040 12.68 -25.68 -31.95
CA SER A 1040 12.13 -24.43 -32.49
C SER A 1040 13.17 -23.66 -33.30
N ALA A 1041 12.75 -23.06 -34.42
CA ALA A 1041 13.63 -22.32 -35.31
C ALA A 1041 14.33 -21.13 -34.62
N ILE A 1042 13.69 -20.55 -33.59
CA ILE A 1042 14.26 -19.47 -32.76
C ILE A 1042 15.52 -19.96 -32.03
N GLN A 1043 15.42 -21.12 -31.37
CA GLN A 1043 16.54 -21.70 -30.63
C GLN A 1043 17.64 -22.21 -31.56
N GLN A 1044 17.26 -22.77 -32.73
CA GLN A 1044 18.23 -23.13 -33.77
C GLN A 1044 19.02 -21.91 -34.27
N ALA A 1045 18.35 -20.77 -34.46
CA ALA A 1045 18.98 -19.54 -34.92
C ALA A 1045 19.93 -18.93 -33.87
N ALA A 1046 19.64 -19.09 -32.58
CA ALA A 1046 20.51 -18.66 -31.49
C ALA A 1046 21.80 -19.50 -31.36
N GLY A 1047 21.80 -20.74 -31.86
CA GLY A 1047 22.99 -21.60 -31.93
C GLY A 1047 23.63 -21.85 -30.56
N GLU A 1048 24.93 -21.57 -30.42
CA GLU A 1048 25.65 -21.77 -29.16
C GLU A 1048 25.18 -20.86 -28.01
N ASN A 1049 24.50 -19.75 -28.34
CA ASN A 1049 23.93 -18.82 -27.37
C ASN A 1049 22.51 -19.22 -26.94
N SER A 1050 21.97 -20.33 -27.43
CA SER A 1050 20.63 -20.79 -27.06
C SER A 1050 20.60 -21.45 -25.68
N LEU A 1051 19.48 -21.31 -24.98
CA LEU A 1051 19.16 -22.15 -23.82
C LEU A 1051 19.06 -23.65 -24.16
N ALA A 1052 18.82 -23.99 -25.43
CA ALA A 1052 18.81 -25.36 -25.96
C ALA A 1052 20.16 -25.79 -26.56
N ASN A 1053 21.23 -25.01 -26.39
CA ASN A 1053 22.54 -25.38 -26.91
C ASN A 1053 22.95 -26.78 -26.39
N GLY A 1054 23.29 -27.69 -27.31
CA GLY A 1054 23.67 -29.07 -27.00
C GLY A 1054 22.50 -30.06 -26.90
N VAL A 1055 21.25 -29.63 -27.10
CA VAL A 1055 20.10 -30.54 -27.21
C VAL A 1055 20.25 -31.45 -28.44
N GLN A 1056 19.99 -32.74 -28.25
CA GLN A 1056 20.10 -33.75 -29.29
C GLN A 1056 18.74 -34.41 -29.52
N ILE A 1057 18.30 -34.46 -30.78
CA ILE A 1057 17.12 -35.21 -31.22
C ILE A 1057 17.61 -36.38 -32.06
N ALA A 1058 17.50 -37.59 -31.52
CA ALA A 1058 17.95 -38.81 -32.19
C ALA A 1058 16.96 -39.27 -33.27
N ALA A 1059 17.43 -40.11 -34.19
CA ALA A 1059 16.61 -40.62 -35.30
C ALA A 1059 15.42 -41.49 -34.85
N ASP A 1060 15.44 -42.01 -33.62
CA ASP A 1060 14.34 -42.77 -33.01
C ASP A 1060 13.34 -41.87 -32.25
N GLY A 1061 13.52 -40.54 -32.27
CA GLY A 1061 12.66 -39.57 -31.58
C GLY A 1061 13.07 -39.30 -30.13
N THR A 1062 14.12 -39.95 -29.63
CA THR A 1062 14.66 -39.70 -28.29
C THR A 1062 15.30 -38.31 -28.21
N VAL A 1063 15.00 -37.54 -27.16
CA VAL A 1063 15.56 -36.20 -26.96
C VAL A 1063 16.45 -36.16 -25.72
N THR A 1064 17.70 -35.73 -25.87
CA THR A 1064 18.63 -35.54 -24.74
C THR A 1064 18.89 -34.05 -24.53
N LEU A 1065 18.72 -33.61 -23.29
CA LEU A 1065 18.90 -32.24 -22.84
C LEU A 1065 20.14 -32.13 -21.95
N PRO A 1066 21.02 -31.14 -22.16
CA PRO A 1066 22.10 -30.81 -21.24
C PRO A 1066 21.58 -30.31 -19.89
N ALA A 1067 22.48 -30.25 -18.90
CA ALA A 1067 22.22 -29.59 -17.63
C ALA A 1067 21.76 -28.13 -17.82
N TRP A 1068 20.83 -27.67 -16.98
CA TRP A 1068 20.36 -26.27 -16.95
C TRP A 1068 20.00 -25.71 -18.34
N SER A 1069 19.15 -26.45 -19.05
CA SER A 1069 18.73 -26.14 -20.42
C SER A 1069 17.21 -26.00 -20.53
N VAL A 1070 16.78 -25.25 -21.55
CA VAL A 1070 15.37 -25.08 -21.91
C VAL A 1070 15.24 -25.37 -23.40
N ALA A 1071 14.38 -26.33 -23.76
CA ALA A 1071 14.09 -26.67 -25.14
C ALA A 1071 12.60 -26.56 -25.43
N VAL A 1072 12.25 -25.87 -26.50
CA VAL A 1072 10.93 -25.88 -27.12
C VAL A 1072 11.03 -26.72 -28.38
N LEU A 1073 10.32 -27.84 -28.36
CA LEU A 1073 10.24 -28.79 -29.45
C LEU A 1073 8.87 -28.67 -30.11
N GLU A 1074 8.86 -28.70 -31.42
CA GLU A 1074 7.70 -28.47 -32.27
C GLU A 1074 7.40 -29.75 -33.04
N MET A 1075 6.12 -30.13 -33.12
CA MET A 1075 5.64 -31.19 -34.00
C MET A 1075 5.11 -30.53 -35.28
N PRO A 1076 5.84 -30.56 -36.41
CA PRO A 1076 5.44 -29.82 -37.61
C PRO A 1076 4.17 -30.39 -38.20
N GLN A 1077 3.24 -29.51 -38.56
CA GLN A 1077 2.01 -29.91 -39.24
C GLN A 1077 2.29 -30.24 -40.72
N GLY A 1078 1.69 -31.35 -41.18
CA GLY A 1078 1.74 -31.76 -42.60
C GLY A 1078 0.68 -31.06 -43.45
N ASP A 1079 0.22 -31.74 -44.52
CA ASP A 1079 -0.83 -31.21 -45.41
C ASP A 1079 -2.20 -31.05 -44.74
N ALA A 1080 -2.41 -31.67 -43.58
CA ALA A 1080 -3.63 -31.61 -42.78
C ALA A 1080 -3.27 -31.65 -41.29
N GLN A 1081 -4.20 -31.23 -40.44
CA GLN A 1081 -4.06 -31.34 -38.98
C GLN A 1081 -3.86 -32.81 -38.58
N GLY A 1082 -2.79 -33.07 -37.85
CA GLY A 1082 -2.35 -34.39 -37.43
C GLY A 1082 -2.92 -34.82 -36.08
N ALA A 1083 -2.30 -35.85 -35.51
CA ALA A 1083 -2.72 -36.43 -34.24
C ALA A 1083 -2.38 -35.54 -33.03
N GLY A 1084 -1.28 -34.78 -33.13
CA GLY A 1084 -0.79 -33.89 -32.08
C GLY A 1084 -0.31 -34.62 -30.82
N LEU A 1085 -0.46 -33.95 -29.68
CA LEU A 1085 0.00 -34.38 -28.36
C LEU A 1085 -1.18 -34.45 -27.40
N PRO A 1086 -2.17 -35.35 -27.62
CA PRO A 1086 -3.42 -35.31 -26.91
C PRO A 1086 -3.24 -35.49 -25.41
N VAL A 1087 -3.97 -34.68 -24.64
CA VAL A 1087 -4.04 -34.78 -23.18
C VAL A 1087 -4.46 -36.19 -22.78
N SER A 1088 -3.70 -36.81 -21.89
CA SER A 1088 -4.01 -38.14 -21.37
C SER A 1088 -5.26 -38.08 -20.48
N SER A 1089 -6.15 -39.07 -20.63
CA SER A 1089 -7.35 -39.19 -19.79
C SER A 1089 -6.95 -39.56 -18.36
N LYS A 1090 -7.42 -38.78 -17.39
CA LYS A 1090 -7.11 -38.90 -15.96
C LYS A 1090 -8.35 -38.71 -15.12
#